data_AF-A0A9W4NZZ9-F1
#
_entry.id   AF-A0A9W4NZZ9-F1
#
_cell.length_a   1.000
_cell.length_b   1.000
_cell.length_c   1.000
_cell.angle_alpha   90.00
_cell.angle_beta   90.00
_cell.angle_gamma   90.00
#
_symmetry.space_group_name_H-M   'P 1'
#
loop_
_entity.id
_entity.type
_entity.pdbx_description
1 polymer ?
#
loop_
_entity_poly.entity_id
_entity_poly.type
_entity_poly.pdbx_seq_one_letter_code
_entity_poly.pdbx_strand_id
1 'polypeptide(L)'
;MPTTSRASVMAIQDLGISDTPYSYRTEKPMKRPVDLSKWRKYQIVIAGTIFAYNGSLGASLPSGASSNIADSFQVSHDSPRLVLLNSLYLLGFAIGPMVFGPMSEFFGRRPVLIGTYLGYTFLTVGCALSPTFDALLAFRFLCGINGSVPNAVLGGLYSDIYNTPNQRGNAMAIFIFVAIAGPMTGPLISGYAILLGWRWVFWIALIIAGSGVPFVLLAPETYLPVLIRQWKNGDAELGSGHHVRSEFPFKFGEIFIRPYAMLLTEPIVSFTSLYLSVIYGVLFLFFQAYPKIFEGLYGLSTGINGLAFIPMVFGSLLGLCTFLAYVSFHGKALDAGKAWASIEEYRRLPLACVAAPTIVAALFWIAWTSYTFIHPAVPMMAGIFFGFGYFLVFTTMLNYLTDAYKEGSASAQAAASGTRAIMAVVLPFATTSMYNTLGVHWANSLIGFIALALTLIPFAFIRYGKLLRLKSKMLSAPRKKTSTDHSILQLNMASLQPLDASKLSYTYTTTPQKVPDQETLKRAHGTICTDHMIIASWKAEAGWSAPELKPYGPLNLLPSASCLHYAYECFEGLKAYRGYDGKLRLFRNDRNTRRLQMSADRISLPKFDPDALERLIEILVATDGPKWLPKERAGDFLYIRPTIIGSDSQLGVAAPKEALLYIIIGYMARMDAPTGGKRLLTSPEGMIRSWPGGFGHAKVGANYGPSVLATQEAYKQGFHQILWLYGPDGECTEAGGSNFFVIWKRKDGKKELITAPLDDNLILDGITRRSCLELAKERLGDELVVTERKFTIGEVMEAAAEGRIIESFAAGTAWFITAISTIQHRGKDITIPTGPDGTPAHYTSKFKQWLGEMMYGPVEHEWVKVVSEKEDTN
;
A
#
# COMPACT_ATOMS: atom_id res chain seq x y z
N MET A 1 36.81 12.32 -26.82
CA MET A 1 36.33 13.51 -26.09
C MET A 1 35.08 14.02 -26.80
N PRO A 2 33.98 14.25 -26.07
CA PRO A 2 33.55 15.63 -25.86
C PRO A 2 33.07 15.93 -24.42
N THR A 3 33.59 17.05 -23.92
CA THR A 3 33.00 18.09 -23.04
C THR A 3 31.79 17.73 -22.15
N THR A 4 32.08 17.40 -20.89
CA THR A 4 31.15 17.54 -19.76
C THR A 4 31.12 18.98 -19.28
N SER A 5 29.97 19.65 -19.43
CA SER A 5 29.73 20.99 -18.88
C SER A 5 29.70 20.96 -17.35
N ARG A 6 30.64 21.69 -16.75
CA ARG A 6 30.60 22.17 -15.36
C ARG A 6 29.32 22.97 -15.13
N ALA A 7 28.27 22.37 -14.57
CA ALA A 7 27.05 23.08 -14.19
C ALA A 7 26.32 22.46 -12.99
N SER A 8 27.05 21.81 -12.07
CA SER A 8 26.44 21.15 -10.90
C SER A 8 27.22 21.32 -9.60
N VAL A 9 28.05 22.38 -9.47
CA VAL A 9 28.80 22.67 -8.23
C VAL A 9 28.74 24.14 -7.78
N MET A 10 27.98 25.02 -8.44
CA MET A 10 27.81 26.42 -7.98
C MET A 10 26.35 26.74 -7.74
N ALA A 11 25.87 26.47 -6.52
CA ALA A 11 24.68 27.10 -5.92
C ALA A 11 24.57 26.80 -4.39
N ILE A 12 25.70 26.74 -3.67
CA ILE A 12 25.69 26.68 -2.19
C ILE A 12 26.81 27.60 -1.68
N GLN A 13 26.64 28.90 -1.91
CA GLN A 13 27.38 29.98 -1.27
C GLN A 13 26.74 31.26 -1.81
N ASP A 14 25.71 31.76 -1.12
CA ASP A 14 25.28 33.18 -1.11
C ASP A 14 23.92 33.34 -0.41
N LEU A 15 23.84 32.90 0.85
CA LEU A 15 22.86 33.41 1.81
C LEU A 15 23.58 33.56 3.14
N GLY A 16 24.15 34.74 3.36
CA GLY A 16 24.76 35.11 4.62
C GLY A 16 23.71 35.12 5.74
N ILE A 17 23.81 34.16 6.64
CA ILE A 17 23.36 34.26 8.03
C ILE A 17 24.46 33.62 8.88
N SER A 18 25.20 34.49 9.57
CA SER A 18 26.13 34.17 10.66
C SER A 18 25.36 33.92 11.96
N ASP A 19 25.95 33.05 12.79
CA ASP A 19 25.78 32.90 14.24
C ASP A 19 24.49 32.32 14.81
N THR A 20 24.42 30.98 14.85
CA THR A 20 24.04 30.21 16.06
C THR A 20 24.86 28.91 16.13
N PRO A 21 25.33 28.49 17.32
CA PRO A 21 26.24 27.36 17.46
C PRO A 21 25.43 26.06 17.57
N TYR A 22 25.57 25.21 16.56
CA TYR A 22 25.42 23.73 16.54
C TYR A 22 25.00 23.30 15.13
N SER A 23 25.86 23.61 14.15
CA SER A 23 25.82 23.02 12.82
C SER A 23 26.44 21.62 12.88
N TYR A 24 25.64 20.56 12.94
CA TYR A 24 26.11 19.27 12.44
C TYR A 24 25.94 19.26 10.92
N ARG A 25 26.99 19.76 10.27
CA ARG A 25 27.18 19.77 8.83
C ARG A 25 27.51 18.33 8.40
N THR A 26 26.55 17.56 7.91
CA THR A 26 26.87 16.34 7.16
C THR A 26 27.10 16.71 5.70
N GLU A 27 28.37 16.88 5.32
CA GLU A 27 28.80 17.22 3.94
C GLU A 27 28.54 16.11 2.89
N LYS A 28 27.84 15.03 3.24
CA LYS A 28 27.54 13.92 2.31
C LYS A 28 26.06 13.56 2.34
N PRO A 29 25.30 13.78 1.24
CA PRO A 29 23.92 13.34 1.16
C PRO A 29 23.84 11.80 1.26
N MET A 30 22.88 11.31 2.06
CA MET A 30 22.62 9.88 2.21
C MET A 30 22.27 9.27 0.85
N LYS A 31 23.09 8.32 0.37
CA LYS A 31 22.84 7.62 -0.90
C LYS A 31 21.66 6.66 -0.73
N ARG A 32 20.56 6.92 -1.43
CA ARG A 32 19.42 5.99 -1.45
C ARG A 32 19.76 4.76 -2.30
N PRO A 33 19.21 3.57 -1.99
CA PRO A 33 19.44 2.34 -2.77
C PRO A 33 19.06 2.48 -4.25
N VAL A 34 18.05 3.30 -4.55
CA VAL A 34 17.60 3.61 -5.91
C VAL A 34 18.63 4.42 -6.71
N ASP A 35 19.52 5.16 -6.02
CA ASP A 35 20.55 6.00 -6.63
C ASP A 35 21.90 5.25 -6.80
N LEU A 36 21.93 3.95 -6.50
CA LEU A 36 23.11 3.10 -6.71
C LEU A 36 23.49 3.01 -8.20
N SER A 37 24.79 2.89 -8.48
CA SER A 37 25.27 2.70 -9.85
C SER A 37 24.72 1.41 -10.47
N LYS A 38 24.58 1.38 -11.80
CA LYS A 38 24.08 0.20 -12.52
C LYS A 38 24.87 -1.07 -12.17
N TRP A 39 26.19 -0.96 -12.03
CA TRP A 39 27.06 -2.05 -11.61
C TRP A 39 26.71 -2.59 -10.22
N ARG A 40 26.47 -1.71 -9.24
CA ARG A 40 26.07 -2.13 -7.89
C ARG A 40 24.71 -2.83 -7.89
N LYS A 41 23.76 -2.35 -8.69
CA LYS A 41 22.46 -3.02 -8.86
C LYS A 41 22.62 -4.40 -9.49
N TYR A 42 23.48 -4.55 -10.50
CA TYR A 42 23.78 -5.87 -11.08
C TYR A 42 24.43 -6.82 -10.07
N GLN A 43 25.39 -6.35 -9.27
CA GLN A 43 25.96 -7.17 -8.19
C GLN A 43 24.89 -7.68 -7.21
N ILE A 44 23.96 -6.83 -6.81
CA ILE A 44 22.85 -7.20 -5.90
C ILE A 44 21.94 -8.26 -6.54
N VAL A 45 21.58 -8.07 -7.82
CA VAL A 45 20.75 -9.03 -8.56
C VAL A 45 21.48 -10.38 -8.71
N ILE A 46 22.77 -10.37 -9.03
CA ILE A 46 23.61 -11.57 -9.15
C ILE A 46 23.69 -12.30 -7.81
N ALA A 47 23.96 -11.59 -6.71
CA ALA A 47 24.03 -12.18 -5.37
C ALA A 47 22.72 -12.87 -4.97
N GLY A 48 21.58 -12.19 -5.20
CA GLY A 48 20.27 -12.78 -4.95
C GLY A 48 19.99 -14.01 -5.82
N THR A 49 20.34 -13.94 -7.11
CA THR A 49 20.13 -15.03 -8.07
C THR A 49 20.98 -16.26 -7.72
N ILE A 50 22.24 -16.08 -7.34
CA ILE A 50 23.13 -17.17 -6.89
C ILE A 50 22.55 -17.85 -5.64
N PHE A 51 22.03 -17.07 -4.68
CA PHE A 51 21.38 -17.64 -3.51
C PHE A 51 20.13 -18.44 -3.90
N ALA A 52 19.25 -17.85 -4.72
CA ALA A 52 18.06 -18.54 -5.20
C ALA A 52 18.38 -19.87 -5.92
N TYR A 53 19.45 -19.87 -6.74
CA TYR A 53 19.93 -21.07 -7.41
C TYR A 53 20.37 -22.14 -6.40
N ASN A 54 21.23 -21.79 -5.45
CA ASN A 54 21.76 -22.74 -4.47
C ASN A 54 20.66 -23.36 -3.62
N GLY A 55 19.73 -22.56 -3.12
CA GLY A 55 18.58 -23.06 -2.37
C GLY A 55 17.71 -24.01 -3.20
N SER A 56 17.44 -23.66 -4.45
CA SER A 56 16.58 -24.47 -5.30
C SER A 56 17.27 -25.75 -5.79
N LEU A 57 18.57 -25.68 -6.08
CA LEU A 57 19.43 -26.83 -6.37
C LEU A 57 19.42 -27.82 -5.20
N GLY A 58 19.61 -27.31 -3.98
CA GLY A 58 19.67 -28.12 -2.75
C GLY A 58 18.39 -28.93 -2.45
N ALA A 59 17.26 -28.60 -3.08
CA ALA A 59 15.98 -29.29 -2.92
C ALA A 59 15.88 -30.63 -3.66
N SER A 60 16.71 -30.83 -4.68
CA SER A 60 16.70 -32.03 -5.53
C SER A 60 18.05 -32.73 -5.55
N LEU A 61 19.09 -32.09 -5.03
CA LEU A 61 20.48 -32.52 -5.16
C LEU A 61 20.73 -34.00 -4.79
N PRO A 62 20.17 -34.59 -3.70
CA PRO A 62 20.40 -36.00 -3.38
C PRO A 62 19.71 -37.02 -4.30
N SER A 63 18.80 -36.58 -5.18
CA SER A 63 17.93 -37.48 -5.97
C SER A 63 18.71 -38.53 -6.76
N GLY A 64 19.73 -38.11 -7.51
CA GLY A 64 20.59 -38.99 -8.30
C GLY A 64 21.60 -39.82 -7.48
N ALA A 65 21.68 -39.63 -6.16
CA ALA A 65 22.56 -40.43 -5.30
C ALA A 65 21.80 -41.24 -4.23
N SER A 66 20.47 -41.27 -4.32
CA SER A 66 19.59 -41.90 -3.33
C SER A 66 19.93 -43.37 -3.08
N SER A 67 20.23 -44.15 -4.14
CA SER A 67 20.62 -45.56 -4.03
C SER A 67 21.93 -45.73 -3.25
N ASN A 68 22.98 -44.99 -3.59
CA ASN A 68 24.29 -45.11 -2.95
C ASN A 68 24.30 -44.59 -1.51
N ILE A 69 23.42 -43.62 -1.20
CA ILE A 69 23.16 -43.18 0.18
C ILE A 69 22.49 -44.32 0.95
N ALA A 70 21.55 -45.03 0.33
CA ALA A 70 20.89 -46.20 0.92
C ALA A 70 21.90 -47.28 1.29
N ASP A 71 22.80 -47.64 0.36
CA ASP A 71 23.87 -48.62 0.57
C ASP A 71 24.80 -48.22 1.73
N SER A 72 25.24 -46.95 1.73
CA SER A 72 26.22 -46.45 2.69
C SER A 72 25.70 -46.43 4.13
N PHE A 73 24.39 -46.26 4.31
CA PHE A 73 23.74 -46.22 5.62
C PHE A 73 22.91 -47.47 5.91
N GLN A 74 23.00 -48.50 5.08
CA GLN A 74 22.25 -49.77 5.22
C GLN A 74 20.73 -49.56 5.32
N VAL A 75 20.20 -48.64 4.52
CA VAL A 75 18.76 -48.38 4.38
C VAL A 75 18.24 -49.13 3.17
N SER A 76 17.08 -49.78 3.27
CA SER A 76 16.46 -50.46 2.12
C SER A 76 16.15 -49.49 0.96
N HIS A 77 16.44 -49.90 -0.28
CA HIS A 77 16.23 -49.09 -1.50
C HIS A 77 14.76 -48.70 -1.74
N ASP A 78 13.81 -49.49 -1.26
CA ASP A 78 12.38 -49.20 -1.34
C ASP A 78 11.83 -48.50 -0.10
N SER A 79 12.71 -48.12 0.83
CA SER A 79 12.30 -47.47 2.07
C SER A 79 11.71 -46.07 1.78
N PRO A 80 10.54 -45.74 2.34
CA PRO A 80 10.01 -44.37 2.28
C PRO A 80 10.96 -43.35 2.96
N ARG A 81 11.92 -43.82 3.75
CA ARG A 81 12.95 -42.98 4.37
C ARG A 81 13.84 -42.26 3.34
N LEU A 82 14.09 -42.85 2.16
CA LEU A 82 14.90 -42.19 1.13
C LEU A 82 14.20 -40.97 0.52
N VAL A 83 12.86 -40.98 0.49
CA VAL A 83 12.05 -39.84 0.05
C VAL A 83 12.24 -38.63 0.99
N LEU A 84 12.51 -38.88 2.29
CA LEU A 84 12.72 -37.82 3.29
C LEU A 84 13.93 -36.94 2.98
N LEU A 85 14.94 -37.42 2.23
CA LEU A 85 16.12 -36.62 1.86
C LEU A 85 15.74 -35.31 1.15
N ASN A 86 14.76 -35.38 0.24
CA ASN A 86 14.25 -34.23 -0.49
C ASN A 86 13.06 -33.61 0.24
N SER A 87 12.15 -34.44 0.78
CA SER A 87 10.92 -33.95 1.43
C SER A 87 11.19 -33.13 2.69
N LEU A 88 12.17 -33.49 3.54
CA LEU A 88 12.52 -32.68 4.71
C LEU A 88 13.20 -31.37 4.33
N TYR A 89 14.00 -31.37 3.25
CA TYR A 89 14.51 -30.11 2.71
C TYR A 89 13.37 -29.19 2.30
N LEU A 90 12.38 -29.70 1.56
CA LEU A 90 11.22 -28.95 1.12
C LEU A 90 10.34 -28.45 2.27
N LEU A 91 10.21 -29.25 3.33
CA LEU A 91 9.54 -28.83 4.56
C LEU A 91 10.26 -27.64 5.20
N GLY A 92 11.59 -27.72 5.35
CA GLY A 92 12.39 -26.58 5.79
C GLY A 92 12.25 -25.38 4.86
N PHE A 93 12.21 -25.63 3.54
CA PHE A 93 12.07 -24.63 2.50
C PHE A 93 10.71 -23.91 2.50
N ALA A 94 9.70 -24.53 3.10
CA ALA A 94 8.38 -23.95 3.33
C ALA A 94 8.34 -23.07 4.60
N ILE A 95 9.07 -23.47 5.64
CA ILE A 95 9.09 -22.80 6.95
C ILE A 95 10.00 -21.57 6.91
N GLY A 96 11.17 -21.66 6.29
CA GLY A 96 12.18 -20.60 6.30
C GLY A 96 11.68 -19.21 5.86
N PRO A 97 10.89 -19.06 4.78
CA PRO A 97 10.38 -17.76 4.33
C PRO A 97 9.47 -17.09 5.38
N MET A 98 8.77 -17.89 6.20
CA MET A 98 7.87 -17.39 7.25
C MET A 98 8.62 -16.74 8.41
N VAL A 99 9.87 -17.15 8.65
CA VAL A 99 10.71 -16.61 9.71
C VAL A 99 11.59 -15.47 9.18
N PHE A 100 12.28 -15.71 8.07
CA PHE A 100 13.31 -14.79 7.58
C PHE A 100 12.76 -13.62 6.75
N GLY A 101 11.55 -13.73 6.19
CA GLY A 101 10.87 -12.61 5.54
C GLY A 101 10.69 -11.43 6.52
N PRO A 102 9.95 -11.61 7.62
CA PRO A 102 9.79 -10.61 8.68
C PRO A 102 11.13 -10.13 9.27
N MET A 103 12.08 -11.04 9.54
CA MET A 103 13.41 -10.66 10.05
C MET A 103 14.16 -9.72 9.11
N SER A 104 14.00 -9.87 7.78
CA SER A 104 14.69 -9.03 6.81
C SER A 104 14.15 -7.59 6.76
N GLU A 105 12.94 -7.35 7.24
CA GLU A 105 12.32 -6.03 7.37
C GLU A 105 12.62 -5.37 8.71
N PHE A 106 13.05 -6.16 9.69
CA PHE A 106 13.44 -5.65 11.01
C PHE A 106 14.95 -5.39 11.13
N PHE A 107 15.76 -6.39 10.77
CA PHE A 107 17.22 -6.31 10.85
C PHE A 107 17.88 -5.73 9.59
N GLY A 108 17.15 -5.66 8.47
CA GLY A 108 17.67 -5.28 7.16
C GLY A 108 17.87 -6.48 6.24
N ARG A 109 17.94 -6.22 4.92
CA ARG A 109 18.04 -7.29 3.92
C ARG A 109 19.42 -7.96 4.00
N ARG A 110 20.48 -7.19 4.23
CA ARG A 110 21.87 -7.68 4.21
C ARG A 110 22.19 -8.71 5.30
N PRO A 111 21.96 -8.47 6.60
CA PRO A 111 22.35 -9.44 7.64
C PRO A 111 21.58 -10.76 7.52
N VAL A 112 20.31 -10.72 7.11
CA VAL A 112 19.51 -11.93 6.90
C VAL A 112 20.02 -12.72 5.70
N LEU A 113 20.31 -12.07 4.57
CA LEU A 113 20.87 -12.76 3.40
C LEU A 113 22.24 -13.37 3.70
N ILE A 114 23.15 -12.64 4.35
CA ILE A 114 24.47 -13.15 4.71
C ILE A 114 24.36 -14.32 5.69
N GLY A 115 23.64 -14.12 6.81
CA GLY A 115 23.54 -15.13 7.87
C GLY A 115 22.96 -16.44 7.37
N THR A 116 21.90 -16.38 6.57
CA THR A 116 21.26 -17.59 6.04
C THR A 116 22.03 -18.21 4.88
N TYR A 117 22.71 -17.43 4.05
CA TYR A 117 23.58 -17.99 3.01
C TYR A 117 24.78 -18.75 3.61
N LEU A 118 25.43 -18.16 4.61
CA LEU A 118 26.50 -18.82 5.35
C LEU A 118 25.98 -20.04 6.10
N GLY A 119 24.81 -19.92 6.75
CA GLY A 119 24.13 -21.05 7.39
C GLY A 119 23.89 -22.20 6.43
N TYR A 120 23.31 -21.94 5.25
CA TYR A 120 23.13 -22.93 4.19
C TYR A 120 24.47 -23.58 3.77
N THR A 121 25.51 -22.77 3.59
CA THR A 121 26.85 -23.23 3.17
C THR A 121 27.47 -24.17 4.22
N PHE A 122 27.46 -23.77 5.50
CA PHE A 122 27.99 -24.61 6.59
C PHE A 122 27.16 -25.87 6.83
N LEU A 123 25.84 -25.78 6.78
CA LEU A 123 24.97 -26.96 6.93
C LEU A 123 25.11 -27.94 5.77
N THR A 124 25.49 -27.47 4.58
CA THR A 124 25.84 -28.33 3.44
C THR A 124 27.12 -29.13 3.71
N VAL A 125 28.11 -28.56 4.41
CA VAL A 125 29.26 -29.32 4.93
C VAL A 125 28.79 -30.41 5.89
N GLY A 126 27.84 -30.09 6.79
CA GLY A 126 27.24 -31.07 7.69
C GLY A 126 26.57 -32.23 6.96
N CYS A 127 25.97 -32.00 5.79
CA CYS A 127 25.42 -33.07 4.95
C CYS A 127 26.52 -33.98 4.38
N ALA A 128 27.62 -33.38 3.87
CA ALA A 128 28.74 -34.13 3.31
C ALA A 128 29.47 -34.98 4.38
N LEU A 129 29.55 -34.46 5.61
CA LEU A 129 30.23 -35.10 6.75
C LEU A 129 29.29 -35.90 7.65
N SER A 130 28.04 -36.09 7.26
CA SER A 130 27.05 -36.76 8.12
C SER A 130 27.47 -38.21 8.44
N PRO A 131 27.48 -38.60 9.74
CA PRO A 131 27.88 -39.95 10.17
C PRO A 131 26.71 -40.94 10.17
N THR A 132 25.47 -40.45 10.25
CA THR A 132 24.25 -41.27 10.26
C THR A 132 23.20 -40.70 9.31
N PHE A 133 22.27 -41.55 8.88
CA PHE A 133 21.17 -41.15 8.00
C PHE A 133 20.28 -40.08 8.65
N ASP A 134 19.97 -40.21 9.94
CA ASP A 134 19.13 -39.24 10.65
C ASP A 134 19.82 -37.87 10.80
N ALA A 135 21.14 -37.86 11.00
CA ALA A 135 21.92 -36.62 10.99
C ALA A 135 21.87 -35.95 9.61
N LEU A 136 21.98 -36.74 8.53
CA LEU A 136 21.82 -36.23 7.17
C LEU A 136 20.43 -35.60 6.95
N LEU A 137 19.37 -36.25 7.42
CA LEU A 137 18.00 -35.72 7.36
C LEU A 137 17.86 -34.40 8.15
N ALA A 138 18.42 -34.31 9.35
CA ALA A 138 18.38 -33.10 10.17
C ALA A 138 19.13 -31.94 9.49
N PHE A 139 20.33 -32.17 8.98
CA PHE A 139 21.07 -31.15 8.22
C PHE A 139 20.33 -30.74 6.94
N ARG A 140 19.64 -31.67 6.27
CA ARG A 140 18.82 -31.36 5.10
C ARG A 140 17.66 -30.44 5.44
N PHE A 141 16.94 -30.71 6.52
CA PHE A 141 15.88 -29.82 7.00
C PHE A 141 16.40 -28.39 7.28
N LEU A 142 17.52 -28.27 7.99
CA LEU A 142 18.12 -26.98 8.31
C LEU A 142 18.67 -26.26 7.07
N CYS A 143 19.23 -26.99 6.10
CA CYS A 143 19.61 -26.43 4.80
C CYS A 143 18.39 -25.88 4.07
N GLY A 144 17.23 -26.55 4.15
CA GLY A 144 15.98 -26.10 3.55
C GLY A 144 15.51 -24.76 4.13
N ILE A 145 15.53 -24.65 5.45
CA ILE A 145 15.20 -23.41 6.18
C ILE A 145 16.05 -22.24 5.67
N ASN A 146 17.38 -22.42 5.61
CA ASN A 146 18.30 -21.36 5.20
C ASN A 146 18.26 -21.10 3.69
N GLY A 147 18.12 -22.14 2.86
CA GLY A 147 18.11 -22.06 1.40
C GLY A 147 16.89 -21.34 0.81
N SER A 148 15.82 -21.20 1.58
CA SER A 148 14.53 -20.65 1.12
C SER A 148 14.37 -19.14 1.22
N VAL A 149 15.27 -18.46 1.93
CA VAL A 149 15.22 -17.01 2.18
C VAL A 149 15.02 -16.17 0.91
N PRO A 150 15.66 -16.49 -0.24
CA PRO A 150 15.43 -15.76 -1.48
C PRO A 150 13.96 -15.58 -1.87
N ASN A 151 13.10 -16.56 -1.56
CA ASN A 151 11.68 -16.54 -1.93
C ASN A 151 10.88 -15.45 -1.22
N ALA A 152 11.26 -15.08 0.02
CA ALA A 152 10.60 -14.00 0.77
C ALA A 152 11.29 -12.65 0.58
N VAL A 153 12.62 -12.64 0.40
CA VAL A 153 13.42 -11.42 0.53
C VAL A 153 13.70 -10.74 -0.81
N LEU A 154 13.88 -11.48 -1.90
CA LEU A 154 14.34 -10.90 -3.18
C LEU A 154 13.29 -10.00 -3.84
N GLY A 155 12.00 -10.29 -3.67
CA GLY A 155 10.93 -9.42 -4.17
C GLY A 155 11.00 -8.02 -3.56
N GLY A 156 11.16 -7.94 -2.25
CA GLY A 156 11.35 -6.68 -1.52
C GLY A 156 12.68 -6.00 -1.88
N LEU A 157 13.77 -6.76 -1.90
CA LEU A 157 15.10 -6.24 -2.23
C LEU A 157 15.19 -5.67 -3.65
N TYR A 158 14.54 -6.28 -4.65
CA TYR A 158 14.49 -5.71 -6.00
C TYR A 158 13.61 -4.47 -6.09
N SER A 159 12.58 -4.37 -5.24
CA SER A 159 11.76 -3.16 -5.13
C SER A 159 12.54 -2.00 -4.47
N ASP A 160 13.48 -2.30 -3.57
CA ASP A 160 14.33 -1.29 -2.93
C ASP A 160 15.29 -0.61 -3.93
N ILE A 161 15.74 -1.31 -4.98
CA ILE A 161 16.78 -0.82 -5.92
C ILE A 161 16.23 -0.34 -7.28
N TYR A 162 15.00 -0.69 -7.67
CA TYR A 162 14.39 -0.33 -8.96
C TYR A 162 13.05 0.40 -8.80
N ASN A 163 13.00 1.68 -9.22
CA ASN A 163 11.77 2.47 -9.24
C ASN A 163 10.88 2.21 -10.47
N THR A 164 11.43 1.66 -11.56
CA THR A 164 10.65 1.42 -12.80
C THR A 164 10.03 0.03 -12.79
N PRO A 165 8.71 -0.11 -13.06
CA PRO A 165 8.03 -1.41 -13.07
C PRO A 165 8.63 -2.44 -14.03
N ASN A 166 9.15 -1.99 -15.18
CA ASN A 166 9.74 -2.87 -16.19
C ASN A 166 11.09 -3.46 -15.74
N GLN A 167 11.99 -2.65 -15.17
CA GLN A 167 13.29 -3.16 -14.69
C GLN A 167 13.11 -4.14 -13.53
N ARG A 168 12.19 -3.83 -12.60
CA ARG A 168 11.80 -4.73 -11.52
C ARG A 168 11.22 -6.04 -12.06
N GLY A 169 10.32 -5.96 -13.05
CA GLY A 169 9.72 -7.14 -13.68
C GLY A 169 10.73 -8.07 -14.35
N ASN A 170 11.73 -7.51 -15.03
CA ASN A 170 12.80 -8.29 -15.65
C ASN A 170 13.69 -9.00 -14.62
N ALA A 171 14.07 -8.31 -13.54
CA ALA A 171 14.86 -8.91 -12.45
C ALA A 171 14.10 -10.07 -11.78
N MET A 172 12.79 -9.89 -11.53
CA MET A 172 11.92 -10.94 -11.00
C MET A 172 11.79 -12.15 -11.94
N ALA A 173 11.69 -11.93 -13.25
CA ALA A 173 11.60 -13.02 -14.23
C ALA A 173 12.86 -13.90 -14.25
N ILE A 174 14.05 -13.28 -14.15
CA ILE A 174 15.33 -14.00 -14.04
C ILE A 174 15.39 -14.82 -12.75
N PHE A 175 14.99 -14.22 -11.63
CA PHE A 175 14.91 -14.93 -10.35
C PHE A 175 13.99 -16.16 -10.43
N ILE A 176 12.78 -16.02 -10.99
CA ILE A 176 11.83 -17.13 -11.11
C ILE A 176 12.40 -18.25 -12.00
N PHE A 177 13.04 -17.90 -13.13
CA PHE A 177 13.70 -18.89 -13.98
C PHE A 177 14.75 -19.69 -13.22
N VAL A 178 15.62 -19.01 -12.49
CA VAL A 178 16.69 -19.67 -11.74
C VAL A 178 16.13 -20.54 -10.60
N ALA A 179 15.08 -20.10 -9.91
CA ALA A 179 14.41 -20.89 -8.89
C ALA A 179 13.75 -22.16 -9.47
N ILE A 180 13.27 -22.10 -10.71
CA ILE A 180 12.66 -23.24 -11.42
C ILE A 180 13.70 -24.18 -12.02
N ALA A 181 14.79 -23.64 -12.55
CA ALA A 181 15.85 -24.43 -13.17
C ALA A 181 16.71 -25.17 -12.13
N GLY A 182 16.88 -24.61 -10.92
CA GLY A 182 17.72 -25.19 -9.87
C GLY A 182 17.39 -26.65 -9.52
N PRO A 183 16.12 -27.02 -9.25
CA PRO A 183 15.76 -28.41 -8.96
C PRO A 183 16.00 -29.35 -10.14
N MET A 184 15.96 -28.85 -11.38
CA MET A 184 16.18 -29.68 -12.57
C MET A 184 17.66 -30.00 -12.80
N THR A 185 18.58 -29.17 -12.28
CA THR A 185 20.03 -29.42 -12.39
C THR A 185 20.60 -30.30 -11.27
N GLY A 186 19.83 -30.56 -10.20
CA GLY A 186 20.26 -31.44 -9.10
C GLY A 186 20.54 -32.89 -9.53
N PRO A 187 19.61 -33.59 -10.21
CA PRO A 187 19.85 -34.93 -10.75
C PRO A 187 21.04 -34.98 -11.72
N LEU A 188 21.21 -33.93 -12.54
CA LEU A 188 22.32 -33.81 -13.48
C LEU A 188 23.68 -33.80 -12.76
N ILE A 189 23.79 -33.02 -11.67
CA ILE A 189 25.03 -32.94 -10.89
C ILE A 189 25.24 -34.23 -10.09
N SER A 190 24.21 -34.72 -9.40
CA SER A 190 24.33 -35.86 -8.51
C SER A 190 24.58 -37.18 -9.23
N GLY A 191 23.98 -37.38 -10.41
CA GLY A 191 24.15 -38.60 -11.21
C GLY A 191 25.59 -38.84 -11.67
N TYR A 192 26.40 -37.79 -11.85
CA TYR A 192 27.83 -37.91 -12.18
C TYR A 192 28.74 -37.77 -10.96
N ALA A 193 28.34 -36.97 -9.96
CA ALA A 193 29.08 -36.84 -8.70
C ALA A 193 29.24 -38.18 -7.98
N ILE A 194 28.32 -39.11 -8.20
CA ILE A 194 28.30 -40.44 -7.60
C ILE A 194 29.55 -41.28 -7.94
N LEU A 195 30.22 -41.00 -9.06
CA LEU A 195 31.46 -41.66 -9.46
C LEU A 195 32.60 -41.43 -8.45
N LEU A 196 32.51 -40.37 -7.64
CA LEU A 196 33.45 -40.03 -6.59
C LEU A 196 32.94 -40.44 -5.19
N GLY A 197 31.70 -40.95 -5.11
CA GLY A 197 30.99 -41.29 -3.87
C GLY A 197 29.89 -40.27 -3.53
N TRP A 198 28.84 -40.72 -2.83
CA TRP A 198 27.65 -39.89 -2.56
C TRP A 198 27.93 -38.57 -1.82
N ARG A 199 29.00 -38.52 -1.01
CA ARG A 199 29.39 -37.30 -0.29
C ARG A 199 29.80 -36.16 -1.24
N TRP A 200 30.34 -36.50 -2.41
CA TRP A 200 30.75 -35.51 -3.43
C TRP A 200 29.59 -34.73 -4.04
N VAL A 201 28.37 -35.26 -3.96
CA VAL A 201 27.16 -34.53 -4.29
C VAL A 201 27.08 -33.22 -3.48
N PHE A 202 27.34 -33.31 -2.17
CA PHE A 202 27.33 -32.16 -1.27
C PHE A 202 28.61 -31.32 -1.36
N TRP A 203 29.77 -31.92 -1.63
CA TRP A 203 31.01 -31.15 -1.88
C TRP A 203 30.93 -30.28 -3.14
N ILE A 204 30.34 -30.79 -4.23
CA ILE A 204 30.13 -30.00 -5.44
C ILE A 204 29.14 -28.86 -5.18
N ALA A 205 28.05 -29.13 -4.45
CA ALA A 205 27.13 -28.07 -4.04
C ALA A 205 27.81 -27.03 -3.14
N LEU A 206 28.74 -27.45 -2.28
CA LEU A 206 29.55 -26.54 -1.46
C LEU A 206 30.49 -25.68 -2.32
N ILE A 207 31.09 -26.22 -3.38
CA ILE A 207 31.92 -25.43 -4.31
C ILE A 207 31.07 -24.36 -5.00
N ILE A 208 29.87 -24.73 -5.47
CA ILE A 208 28.91 -23.80 -6.10
C ILE A 208 28.48 -22.73 -5.08
N ALA A 209 28.08 -23.11 -3.87
CA ALA A 209 27.68 -22.17 -2.83
C ALA A 209 28.86 -21.27 -2.38
N GLY A 210 30.04 -21.85 -2.18
CA GLY A 210 31.27 -21.17 -1.79
C GLY A 210 31.67 -20.08 -2.79
N SER A 211 31.55 -20.36 -4.09
CA SER A 211 31.80 -19.37 -5.15
C SER A 211 30.89 -18.14 -5.08
N GLY A 212 29.69 -18.30 -4.50
CA GLY A 212 28.71 -17.24 -4.30
C GLY A 212 28.93 -16.38 -3.05
N VAL A 213 29.72 -16.85 -2.08
CA VAL A 213 29.95 -16.17 -0.80
C VAL A 213 30.47 -14.73 -1.00
N PRO A 214 31.47 -14.47 -1.86
CA PRO A 214 31.94 -13.10 -2.09
C PRO A 214 30.84 -12.16 -2.58
N PHE A 215 29.96 -12.63 -3.47
CA PHE A 215 28.87 -11.81 -4.01
C PHE A 215 27.84 -11.45 -2.94
N VAL A 216 27.48 -12.40 -2.08
CA VAL A 216 26.52 -12.17 -0.98
C VAL A 216 27.12 -11.29 0.12
N LEU A 217 28.40 -11.47 0.47
CA LEU A 217 29.09 -10.65 1.48
C LEU A 217 29.27 -9.19 1.04
N LEU A 218 29.56 -8.98 -0.24
CA LEU A 218 29.76 -7.65 -0.84
C LEU A 218 28.44 -6.92 -1.15
N ALA A 219 27.30 -7.59 -1.01
CA ALA A 219 25.99 -6.96 -1.20
C ALA A 219 25.78 -5.88 -0.12
N PRO A 220 25.51 -4.61 -0.51
CA PRO A 220 25.22 -3.55 0.43
C PRO A 220 23.83 -3.73 1.04
N GLU A 221 23.59 -3.05 2.16
CA GLU A 221 22.23 -2.95 2.72
C GLU A 221 21.35 -2.15 1.76
N THR A 222 20.16 -2.68 1.46
CA THR A 222 19.19 -2.06 0.55
C THR A 222 17.96 -1.56 1.29
N TYR A 223 17.72 -1.99 2.53
CA TYR A 223 16.53 -1.60 3.27
C TYR A 223 16.65 -0.17 3.81
N LEU A 224 15.83 0.73 3.26
CA LEU A 224 15.92 2.16 3.55
C LEU A 224 15.76 2.49 5.05
N PRO A 225 14.84 1.89 5.83
CA PRO A 225 14.73 2.18 7.26
C PRO A 225 16.00 1.83 8.06
N VAL A 226 16.69 0.74 7.71
CA VAL A 226 17.96 0.37 8.37
C VAL A 226 19.09 1.28 7.95
N LEU A 227 19.16 1.69 6.69
CA LEU A 227 20.14 2.68 6.23
C LEU A 227 19.92 4.04 6.93
N ILE A 228 18.67 4.46 7.14
CA ILE A 228 18.36 5.69 7.88
C ILE A 228 18.82 5.56 9.34
N ARG A 229 18.58 4.39 9.97
CA ARG A 229 19.05 4.10 11.33
C ARG A 229 20.58 4.13 11.43
N GLN A 230 21.28 3.55 10.45
CA GLN A 230 22.74 3.54 10.40
C GLN A 230 23.32 4.94 10.14
N TRP A 231 22.69 5.73 9.25
CA TRP A 231 23.08 7.11 8.99
C TRP A 231 22.92 7.98 10.24
N LYS A 232 21.78 7.88 10.94
CA LYS A 232 21.54 8.57 12.21
C LYS A 232 22.49 8.13 13.34
N ASN A 233 22.80 6.83 13.42
CA ASN A 233 23.71 6.30 14.44
C ASN A 233 25.19 6.59 14.15
N GLY A 234 25.58 6.69 12.87
CA GLY A 234 26.93 7.11 12.47
C GLY A 234 27.26 8.55 12.87
N ASP A 235 26.24 9.41 13.00
CA ASP A 235 26.37 10.74 13.58
C ASP A 235 26.34 10.72 15.13
N ALA A 236 25.82 9.66 15.74
CA ALA A 236 25.70 9.50 17.21
C ALA A 236 26.95 8.93 17.89
N GLU A 237 27.93 8.38 17.15
CA GLU A 237 29.23 8.00 17.75
C GLU A 237 30.09 9.20 18.18
N LEU A 238 29.67 10.43 17.87
CA LEU A 238 30.22 11.68 18.42
C LEU A 238 29.38 12.27 19.59
N GLY A 239 28.32 11.59 20.04
CA GLY A 239 27.46 12.07 21.11
C GLY A 239 26.59 10.96 21.73
N SER A 240 27.07 10.44 22.87
CA SER A 240 26.37 9.66 23.91
C SER A 240 25.25 8.68 23.49
N GLY A 241 25.57 7.40 23.65
CA GLY A 241 24.72 6.27 23.29
C GLY A 241 23.36 6.23 23.98
N HIS A 242 22.32 6.13 23.16
CA HIS A 242 21.02 5.58 23.54
C HIS A 242 20.64 4.50 22.53
N HIS A 243 20.92 3.24 22.89
CA HIS A 243 20.47 2.08 22.13
C HIS A 243 18.96 1.86 22.37
N VAL A 244 18.12 2.42 21.49
CA VAL A 244 16.69 2.06 21.44
C VAL A 244 16.58 0.60 20.96
N ARG A 245 16.29 -0.29 21.90
CA ARG A 245 16.01 -1.71 21.68
C ARG A 245 14.56 -1.81 21.21
N SER A 246 14.34 -1.96 19.91
CA SER A 246 13.01 -2.22 19.36
C SER A 246 12.59 -3.67 19.67
N GLU A 247 11.42 -3.86 20.27
CA GLU A 247 10.82 -5.18 20.46
C GLU A 247 10.45 -5.79 19.09
N PHE A 248 10.56 -7.11 18.98
CA PHE A 248 10.17 -7.87 17.79
C PHE A 248 8.64 -7.81 17.61
N PRO A 249 8.10 -7.18 16.54
CA PRO A 249 6.70 -6.78 16.51
C PRO A 249 5.74 -7.86 15.97
N PHE A 250 6.20 -9.10 15.73
CA PHE A 250 5.39 -10.10 15.02
C PHE A 250 4.63 -11.03 15.97
N LYS A 251 3.29 -10.91 16.00
CA LYS A 251 2.41 -11.96 16.51
C LYS A 251 2.34 -13.07 15.45
N PHE A 252 3.14 -14.12 15.63
CA PHE A 252 3.25 -15.23 14.68
C PHE A 252 1.89 -15.83 14.26
N GLY A 253 0.90 -15.91 15.17
CA GLY A 253 -0.41 -16.54 14.91
C GLY A 253 -1.22 -15.95 13.75
N GLU A 254 -1.19 -14.62 13.55
CA GLU A 254 -1.98 -13.97 12.49
C GLU A 254 -1.38 -14.17 11.08
N ILE A 255 -0.05 -14.36 11.00
CA ILE A 255 0.68 -14.62 9.75
C ILE A 255 0.33 -16.01 9.20
N PHE A 256 0.09 -16.99 10.07
CA PHE A 256 -0.21 -18.36 9.67
C PHE A 256 -1.65 -18.57 9.20
N ILE A 257 -2.63 -17.88 9.78
CA ILE A 257 -4.06 -18.19 9.54
C ILE A 257 -4.57 -17.61 8.21
N ARG A 258 -4.15 -16.39 7.84
CA ARG A 258 -4.65 -15.66 6.67
C ARG A 258 -4.48 -16.40 5.33
N PRO A 259 -3.32 -17.04 5.03
CA PRO A 259 -3.14 -17.78 3.78
C PRO A 259 -4.08 -18.98 3.62
N TYR A 260 -4.30 -19.77 4.68
CA TYR A 260 -5.19 -20.93 4.63
C TYR A 260 -6.67 -20.52 4.56
N ALA A 261 -7.04 -19.42 5.21
CA ALA A 261 -8.38 -18.84 5.06
C ALA A 261 -8.65 -18.43 3.60
N MET A 262 -7.70 -17.74 2.94
CA MET A 262 -7.81 -17.39 1.52
C MET A 262 -7.94 -18.63 0.62
N LEU A 263 -7.20 -19.70 0.91
CA LEU A 263 -7.29 -20.95 0.16
C LEU A 263 -8.71 -21.56 0.15
N LEU A 264 -9.48 -21.40 1.23
CA LEU A 264 -10.83 -21.96 1.37
C LEU A 264 -11.95 -21.00 0.90
N THR A 265 -11.67 -19.69 0.91
CA THR A 265 -12.69 -18.65 0.70
C THR A 265 -12.63 -17.99 -0.68
N GLU A 266 -11.48 -18.05 -1.34
CA GLU A 266 -11.20 -17.28 -2.56
C GLU A 266 -10.94 -18.22 -3.75
N PRO A 267 -11.91 -18.41 -4.66
CA PRO A 267 -11.80 -19.38 -5.75
C PRO A 267 -10.56 -19.21 -6.64
N ILE A 268 -10.17 -17.97 -6.93
CA ILE A 268 -8.96 -17.71 -7.74
C ILE A 268 -7.71 -18.20 -7.01
N VAL A 269 -7.60 -17.96 -5.70
CA VAL A 269 -6.50 -18.45 -4.86
C VAL A 269 -6.54 -19.98 -4.78
N SER A 270 -7.70 -20.58 -4.54
CA SER A 270 -7.88 -22.03 -4.47
C SER A 270 -7.45 -22.74 -5.75
N PHE A 271 -8.02 -22.35 -6.90
CA PHE A 271 -7.72 -23.01 -8.18
C PHE A 271 -6.30 -22.74 -8.65
N THR A 272 -5.76 -21.54 -8.42
CA THR A 272 -4.34 -21.25 -8.72
C THR A 272 -3.41 -22.09 -7.86
N SER A 273 -3.67 -22.15 -6.54
CA SER A 273 -2.88 -22.93 -5.59
C SER A 273 -2.96 -24.43 -5.90
N LEU A 274 -4.15 -24.94 -6.24
CA LEU A 274 -4.34 -26.32 -6.66
C LEU A 274 -3.52 -26.62 -7.92
N TYR A 275 -3.61 -25.78 -8.95
CA TYR A 275 -2.89 -26.03 -10.19
C TYR A 275 -1.38 -25.99 -9.99
N LEU A 276 -0.87 -24.94 -9.33
CA LEU A 276 0.55 -24.81 -9.05
C LEU A 276 1.09 -25.90 -8.13
N SER A 277 0.32 -26.32 -7.13
CA SER A 277 0.75 -27.37 -6.20
C SER A 277 0.85 -28.74 -6.86
N VAL A 278 -0.10 -29.10 -7.72
CA VAL A 278 -0.05 -30.35 -8.48
C VAL A 278 1.13 -30.34 -9.44
N ILE A 279 1.27 -29.31 -10.28
CA ILE A 279 2.36 -29.25 -11.27
C ILE A 279 3.74 -29.20 -10.62
N TYR A 280 3.88 -28.52 -9.49
CA TYR A 280 5.10 -28.57 -8.69
C TYR A 280 5.35 -29.96 -8.09
N GLY A 281 4.31 -30.61 -7.56
CA GLY A 281 4.40 -32.00 -7.11
C GLY A 281 4.87 -32.94 -8.22
N VAL A 282 4.38 -32.76 -9.45
CA VAL A 282 4.79 -33.55 -10.63
C VAL A 282 6.29 -33.38 -10.93
N LEU A 283 6.83 -32.16 -10.81
CA LEU A 283 8.28 -31.95 -10.95
C LEU A 283 9.06 -32.80 -9.93
N PHE A 284 8.63 -32.83 -8.67
CA PHE A 284 9.30 -33.64 -7.64
C PHE A 284 9.06 -35.14 -7.79
N LEU A 285 7.90 -35.53 -8.34
CA LEU A 285 7.61 -36.90 -8.73
C LEU A 285 8.59 -37.37 -9.80
N PHE A 286 8.99 -36.52 -10.75
CA PHE A 286 9.97 -36.90 -11.78
C PHE A 286 11.32 -37.30 -11.22
N PHE A 287 11.75 -36.77 -10.07
CA PHE A 287 12.99 -37.22 -9.42
C PHE A 287 12.94 -38.70 -8.97
N GLN A 288 11.74 -39.26 -8.78
CA GLN A 288 11.54 -40.68 -8.44
C GLN A 288 11.10 -41.51 -9.66
N ALA A 289 10.32 -40.91 -10.56
CA ALA A 289 9.84 -41.58 -11.75
C ALA A 289 10.93 -41.79 -12.80
N TYR A 290 11.81 -40.80 -13.02
CA TYR A 290 12.85 -40.89 -14.04
C TYR A 290 13.83 -42.05 -13.77
N PRO A 291 14.36 -42.26 -12.54
CA PRO A 291 15.11 -43.47 -12.23
C PRO A 291 14.32 -44.76 -12.56
N LYS A 292 13.04 -44.84 -12.20
CA LYS A 292 12.20 -46.02 -12.51
C LYS A 292 12.01 -46.26 -14.02
N ILE A 293 11.97 -45.19 -14.82
CA ILE A 293 11.84 -45.28 -16.28
C ILE A 293 13.20 -45.54 -16.91
N PHE A 294 14.16 -44.63 -16.75
CA PHE A 294 15.41 -44.66 -17.49
C PHE A 294 16.42 -45.68 -16.96
N GLU A 295 16.52 -45.86 -15.63
CA GLU A 295 17.38 -46.91 -15.06
C GLU A 295 16.63 -48.24 -15.02
N GLY A 296 15.37 -48.24 -14.56
CA GLY A 296 14.57 -49.45 -14.40
C GLY A 296 14.13 -50.11 -15.72
N LEU A 297 13.50 -49.36 -16.64
CA LEU A 297 12.98 -49.91 -17.90
C LEU A 297 14.06 -49.98 -19.00
N TYR A 298 14.88 -48.93 -19.12
CA TYR A 298 15.88 -48.81 -20.19
C TYR A 298 17.29 -49.26 -19.80
N GLY A 299 17.56 -49.56 -18.51
CA GLY A 299 18.88 -50.01 -18.06
C GLY A 299 19.99 -48.96 -18.16
N LEU A 300 19.63 -47.67 -18.18
CA LEU A 300 20.60 -46.58 -18.28
C LEU A 300 21.33 -46.37 -16.96
N SER A 301 22.56 -45.84 -17.03
CA SER A 301 23.30 -45.47 -15.83
C SER A 301 22.70 -44.24 -15.16
N THR A 302 22.93 -44.10 -13.85
CA THR A 302 22.44 -42.97 -13.04
C THR A 302 22.89 -41.60 -13.58
N GLY A 303 24.10 -41.51 -14.16
CA GLY A 303 24.58 -40.31 -14.84
C GLY A 303 23.75 -39.95 -16.08
N ILE A 304 23.44 -40.93 -16.92
CA ILE A 304 22.62 -40.71 -18.13
C ILE A 304 21.17 -40.37 -17.75
N ASN A 305 20.62 -41.00 -16.71
CA ASN A 305 19.32 -40.62 -16.15
C ASN A 305 19.31 -39.14 -15.71
N GLY A 306 20.38 -38.64 -15.11
CA GLY A 306 20.55 -37.21 -14.79
C GLY A 306 20.47 -36.29 -16.02
N LEU A 307 20.95 -36.73 -17.19
CA LEU A 307 20.87 -35.97 -18.45
C LEU A 307 19.43 -35.81 -18.95
N ALA A 308 18.50 -36.69 -18.55
CA ALA A 308 17.08 -36.63 -18.95
C ALA A 308 16.38 -35.33 -18.48
N PHE A 309 16.98 -34.58 -17.55
CA PHE A 309 16.48 -33.29 -17.08
C PHE A 309 16.95 -32.09 -17.92
N ILE A 310 17.96 -32.24 -18.80
CA ILE A 310 18.43 -31.17 -19.69
C ILE A 310 17.31 -30.65 -20.61
N PRO A 311 16.51 -31.51 -21.28
CA PRO A 311 15.36 -31.06 -22.05
C PRO A 311 14.38 -30.19 -21.23
N MET A 312 14.22 -30.47 -19.94
CA MET A 312 13.34 -29.72 -19.05
C MET A 312 13.87 -28.32 -18.72
N VAL A 313 15.19 -28.18 -18.50
CA VAL A 313 15.84 -26.87 -18.34
C VAL A 313 15.74 -26.07 -19.64
N PHE A 314 15.98 -26.70 -20.79
CA PHE A 314 15.88 -26.06 -22.09
C PHE A 314 14.45 -25.58 -22.38
N GLY A 315 13.44 -26.42 -22.11
CA GLY A 315 12.04 -26.02 -22.21
C GLY A 315 11.71 -24.81 -21.34
N SER A 316 12.22 -24.77 -20.10
CA SER A 316 12.03 -23.64 -19.19
C SER A 316 12.67 -22.35 -19.72
N LEU A 317 13.82 -22.44 -20.41
CA LEU A 317 14.47 -21.31 -21.08
C LEU A 317 13.64 -20.77 -22.25
N LEU A 318 13.07 -21.66 -23.08
CA LEU A 318 12.12 -21.26 -24.13
C LEU A 318 10.88 -20.56 -23.53
N GLY A 319 10.41 -21.05 -22.37
CA GLY A 319 9.36 -20.41 -21.60
C GLY A 319 9.73 -18.99 -21.16
N LEU A 320 10.95 -18.77 -20.65
CA LEU A 320 11.45 -17.45 -20.27
C LEU A 320 11.48 -16.49 -21.47
N CYS A 321 12.04 -16.93 -22.60
CA CYS A 321 12.08 -16.13 -23.83
C CYS A 321 10.67 -15.75 -24.28
N THR A 322 9.73 -16.70 -24.25
CA THR A 322 8.33 -16.48 -24.62
C THR A 322 7.63 -15.49 -23.68
N PHE A 323 7.86 -15.62 -22.36
CA PHE A 323 7.34 -14.69 -21.37
C PHE A 323 7.85 -13.27 -21.58
N LEU A 324 9.15 -13.09 -21.77
CA LEU A 324 9.76 -11.77 -21.99
C LEU A 324 9.28 -11.15 -23.31
N ALA A 325 9.19 -11.95 -24.38
CA ALA A 325 8.65 -11.50 -25.67
C ALA A 325 7.20 -11.02 -25.53
N TYR A 326 6.36 -11.77 -24.81
CA TYR A 326 4.97 -11.40 -24.58
C TYR A 326 4.82 -10.15 -23.72
N VAL A 327 5.61 -10.00 -22.65
CA VAL A 327 5.61 -8.78 -21.81
C VAL A 327 5.98 -7.55 -22.65
N SER A 328 6.99 -7.67 -23.53
CA SER A 328 7.36 -6.59 -24.45
C SER A 328 6.26 -6.28 -25.47
N PHE A 329 5.68 -7.33 -26.09
CA PHE A 329 4.59 -7.20 -27.06
C PHE A 329 3.35 -6.54 -26.45
N HIS A 330 2.91 -7.01 -25.27
CA HIS A 330 1.78 -6.45 -24.55
C HIS A 330 2.06 -5.01 -24.11
N GLY A 331 3.27 -4.70 -23.63
CA GLY A 331 3.67 -3.33 -23.27
C GLY A 331 3.51 -2.36 -24.44
N LYS A 332 4.05 -2.72 -25.61
CA LYS A 332 3.90 -1.93 -26.84
C LYS A 332 2.44 -1.77 -27.27
N ALA A 333 1.62 -2.82 -27.09
CA ALA A 333 0.19 -2.76 -27.41
C ALA A 333 -0.60 -1.85 -26.47
N LEU A 334 -0.22 -1.80 -25.19
CA LEU A 334 -0.79 -0.90 -24.19
C LEU A 334 -0.43 0.56 -24.48
N ASP A 335 0.84 0.83 -24.80
CA ASP A 335 1.32 2.17 -25.17
C ASP A 335 0.66 2.67 -26.46
N ALA A 336 0.31 1.76 -27.37
CA ALA A 336 -0.45 2.05 -28.59
C ALA A 336 -1.98 2.16 -28.38
N GLY A 337 -2.46 2.09 -27.14
CA GLY A 337 -3.88 2.27 -26.80
C GLY A 337 -4.82 1.16 -27.29
N LYS A 338 -4.31 -0.06 -27.56
CA LYS A 338 -5.15 -1.16 -28.06
C LYS A 338 -6.13 -1.64 -26.98
N ALA A 339 -7.43 -1.69 -27.31
CA ALA A 339 -8.51 -2.03 -26.37
C ALA A 339 -8.37 -3.41 -25.70
N TRP A 340 -7.76 -4.40 -26.35
CA TRP A 340 -7.54 -5.72 -25.74
C TRP A 340 -6.42 -5.69 -24.69
N ALA A 341 -5.45 -4.78 -24.80
CA ALA A 341 -4.30 -4.69 -23.91
C ALA A 341 -4.65 -4.03 -22.55
N SER A 342 -5.81 -3.38 -22.44
CA SER A 342 -6.32 -2.81 -21.17
C SER A 342 -7.09 -3.83 -20.32
N ILE A 343 -7.39 -5.02 -20.86
CA ILE A 343 -8.05 -6.10 -20.12
C ILE A 343 -7.03 -6.78 -19.19
N GLU A 344 -7.31 -6.77 -17.89
CA GLU A 344 -6.36 -7.26 -16.87
C GLU A 344 -6.00 -8.75 -17.06
N GLU A 345 -6.96 -9.60 -17.45
CA GLU A 345 -6.76 -11.02 -17.68
C GLU A 345 -5.79 -11.30 -18.84
N TYR A 346 -5.86 -10.49 -19.91
CA TYR A 346 -5.01 -10.64 -21.09
C TYR A 346 -3.56 -10.25 -20.84
N ARG A 347 -3.27 -9.54 -19.74
CA ARG A 347 -1.91 -9.20 -19.37
C ARG A 347 -1.02 -10.42 -19.10
N ARG A 348 -1.60 -11.52 -18.58
CA ARG A 348 -0.83 -12.68 -18.09
C ARG A 348 -1.37 -14.04 -18.56
N LEU A 349 -2.69 -14.24 -18.55
CA LEU A 349 -3.30 -15.57 -18.73
C LEU A 349 -3.21 -16.20 -20.13
N PRO A 350 -3.06 -15.47 -21.24
CA PRO A 350 -2.89 -16.10 -22.55
C PRO A 350 -1.69 -17.05 -22.62
N LEU A 351 -0.60 -16.70 -21.95
CA LEU A 351 0.57 -17.57 -21.83
C LEU A 351 0.27 -18.85 -21.04
N ALA A 352 -0.55 -18.77 -19.99
CA ALA A 352 -0.99 -19.95 -19.24
C ALA A 352 -1.87 -20.87 -20.09
N CYS A 353 -2.71 -20.31 -20.97
CA CYS A 353 -3.57 -21.08 -21.88
C CYS A 353 -2.77 -21.83 -22.95
N VAL A 354 -1.65 -21.27 -23.42
CA VAL A 354 -0.72 -21.96 -24.32
C VAL A 354 0.08 -23.02 -23.58
N ALA A 355 0.49 -22.72 -22.35
CA ALA A 355 1.37 -23.57 -21.56
C ALA A 355 0.68 -24.79 -20.93
N ALA A 356 -0.60 -24.67 -20.57
CA ALA A 356 -1.30 -25.76 -19.89
C ALA A 356 -1.44 -27.05 -20.74
N PRO A 357 -1.82 -26.99 -22.04
CA PRO A 357 -1.84 -28.16 -22.91
C PRO A 357 -0.48 -28.81 -23.13
N THR A 358 0.63 -28.04 -23.11
CA THR A 358 1.97 -28.61 -23.34
C THR A 358 2.42 -29.49 -22.18
N ILE A 359 1.99 -29.19 -20.95
CA ILE A 359 2.25 -30.07 -19.79
C ILE A 359 1.55 -31.42 -19.97
N VAL A 360 0.28 -31.39 -20.41
CA VAL A 360 -0.50 -32.60 -20.67
C VAL A 360 0.14 -33.43 -21.77
N ALA A 361 0.50 -32.78 -22.88
CA ALA A 361 1.21 -33.42 -23.98
C ALA A 361 2.51 -34.09 -23.49
N ALA A 362 3.29 -33.43 -22.63
CA ALA A 362 4.50 -34.01 -22.05
C ALA A 362 4.24 -35.28 -21.23
N LEU A 363 3.20 -35.28 -20.39
CA LEU A 363 2.87 -36.42 -19.52
C LEU A 363 2.38 -37.63 -20.31
N PHE A 364 1.55 -37.43 -21.34
CA PHE A 364 1.15 -38.52 -22.23
C PHE A 364 2.26 -38.96 -23.17
N TRP A 365 3.12 -38.03 -23.60
CA TRP A 365 4.29 -38.34 -24.40
C TRP A 365 5.22 -39.29 -23.63
N ILE A 366 5.64 -38.92 -22.43
CA ILE A 366 6.52 -39.81 -21.64
C ILE A 366 5.81 -41.12 -21.29
N ALA A 367 4.51 -41.10 -21.01
CA ALA A 367 3.73 -42.32 -20.75
C ALA A 367 3.82 -43.29 -21.93
N TRP A 368 3.51 -42.85 -23.15
CA TRP A 368 3.30 -43.74 -24.31
C TRP A 368 4.49 -43.83 -25.27
N THR A 369 5.60 -43.18 -24.94
CA THR A 369 6.89 -43.38 -25.63
C THR A 369 7.90 -44.17 -24.79
N SER A 370 7.56 -44.49 -23.53
CA SER A 370 8.38 -45.32 -22.64
C SER A 370 8.21 -46.83 -22.94
N TYR A 371 8.62 -47.24 -24.13
CA TYR A 371 8.72 -48.65 -24.51
C TYR A 371 10.17 -49.03 -24.79
N THR A 372 10.57 -50.27 -24.46
CA THR A 372 11.94 -50.76 -24.67
C THR A 372 12.38 -50.78 -26.13
N PHE A 373 11.44 -50.83 -27.08
CA PHE A 373 11.74 -50.76 -28.52
C PHE A 373 11.91 -49.31 -29.05
N ILE A 374 11.52 -48.29 -28.28
CA ILE A 374 11.68 -46.88 -28.63
C ILE A 374 12.97 -46.36 -28.01
N HIS A 375 13.78 -45.64 -28.78
CA HIS A 375 15.03 -45.07 -28.29
C HIS A 375 14.79 -44.13 -27.08
N PRO A 376 15.54 -44.25 -25.97
CA PRO A 376 15.27 -43.55 -24.71
C PRO A 376 15.32 -42.01 -24.81
N ALA A 377 16.01 -41.47 -25.81
CA ALA A 377 15.98 -40.03 -26.09
C ALA A 377 14.56 -39.52 -26.41
N VAL A 378 13.68 -40.32 -27.00
CA VAL A 378 12.31 -39.91 -27.36
C VAL A 378 11.46 -39.58 -26.12
N PRO A 379 11.34 -40.46 -25.10
CA PRO A 379 10.66 -40.11 -23.86
C PRO A 379 11.37 -38.98 -23.08
N MET A 380 12.70 -38.84 -23.15
CA MET A 380 13.41 -37.71 -22.53
C MET A 380 12.99 -36.35 -23.11
N MET A 381 12.71 -36.28 -24.41
CA MET A 381 12.30 -35.05 -25.09
C MET A 381 10.93 -34.52 -24.65
N ALA A 382 10.10 -35.34 -24.01
CA ALA A 382 8.91 -34.87 -23.31
C ALA A 382 9.23 -33.77 -22.28
N GLY A 383 10.45 -33.79 -21.72
CA GLY A 383 10.96 -32.77 -20.82
C GLY A 383 10.89 -31.35 -21.39
N ILE A 384 11.07 -31.14 -22.71
CA ILE A 384 10.98 -29.80 -23.31
C ILE A 384 9.58 -29.22 -23.13
N PHE A 385 8.55 -30.00 -23.45
CA PHE A 385 7.16 -29.57 -23.33
C PHE A 385 6.76 -29.36 -21.87
N PHE A 386 7.24 -30.23 -20.97
CA PHE A 386 7.01 -30.08 -19.54
C PHE A 386 7.68 -28.81 -19.03
N GLY A 387 8.97 -28.60 -19.30
CA GLY A 387 9.72 -27.42 -18.83
C GLY A 387 9.13 -26.11 -19.35
N PHE A 388 8.77 -26.06 -20.64
CA PHE A 388 8.12 -24.90 -21.26
C PHE A 388 6.77 -24.59 -20.59
N GLY A 389 5.92 -25.60 -20.47
CA GLY A 389 4.61 -25.47 -19.86
C GLY A 389 4.69 -25.11 -18.38
N TYR A 390 5.54 -25.82 -17.65
CA TYR A 390 5.82 -25.61 -16.23
C TYR A 390 6.26 -24.17 -15.96
N PHE A 391 7.29 -23.67 -16.65
CA PHE A 391 7.79 -22.32 -16.43
C PHE A 391 6.72 -21.26 -16.70
N LEU A 392 6.01 -21.38 -17.83
CA LEU A 392 4.99 -20.40 -18.21
C LEU A 392 3.78 -20.44 -17.28
N VAL A 393 3.21 -21.61 -16.97
CA VAL A 393 2.11 -21.74 -16.00
C VAL A 393 2.53 -21.17 -14.65
N PHE A 394 3.70 -21.54 -14.15
CA PHE A 394 4.17 -21.11 -12.83
C PHE A 394 4.34 -19.59 -12.76
N THR A 395 5.04 -19.01 -13.73
CA THR A 395 5.31 -17.57 -13.78
C THR A 395 4.04 -16.76 -14.01
N THR A 396 3.15 -17.21 -14.90
CA THR A 396 1.96 -16.44 -15.28
C THR A 396 0.87 -16.51 -14.23
N MET A 397 0.64 -17.68 -13.63
CA MET A 397 -0.38 -17.85 -12.60
C MET A 397 0.02 -17.17 -11.29
N LEU A 398 1.30 -17.21 -10.89
CA LEU A 398 1.80 -16.46 -9.72
C LEU A 398 1.72 -14.94 -9.94
N ASN A 399 2.09 -14.47 -11.13
CA ASN A 399 1.97 -13.05 -11.46
C ASN A 399 0.51 -12.62 -11.53
N TYR A 400 -0.38 -13.44 -12.09
CA TYR A 400 -1.82 -13.18 -12.12
C TYR A 400 -2.42 -13.13 -10.71
N LEU A 401 -2.03 -14.06 -9.82
CA LEU A 401 -2.45 -14.06 -8.41
C LEU A 401 -2.02 -12.76 -7.70
N THR A 402 -0.81 -12.29 -7.98
CA THR A 402 -0.26 -11.04 -7.44
C THR A 402 -1.01 -9.82 -7.97
N ASP A 403 -1.23 -9.76 -9.29
CA ASP A 403 -1.94 -8.67 -9.95
C ASP A 403 -3.42 -8.61 -9.54
N ALA A 404 -4.05 -9.76 -9.27
CA ALA A 404 -5.46 -9.85 -8.89
C ALA A 404 -5.74 -9.39 -7.45
N TYR A 405 -4.86 -9.70 -6.50
CA TYR A 405 -5.10 -9.42 -5.08
C TYR A 405 -4.35 -8.20 -4.53
N LYS A 406 -3.46 -7.55 -5.31
CA LYS A 406 -2.64 -6.35 -4.99
C LYS A 406 -2.20 -6.25 -3.52
N GLU A 407 -3.09 -5.76 -2.67
CA GLU A 407 -2.87 -5.55 -1.27
C GLU A 407 -2.89 -6.84 -0.40
N GLY A 408 -3.58 -7.92 -0.83
CA GLY A 408 -3.56 -9.27 -0.24
C GLY A 408 -2.59 -10.25 -0.93
N SER A 409 -1.74 -9.75 -1.84
CA SER A 409 -0.88 -10.57 -2.68
C SER A 409 0.12 -11.43 -1.90
N ALA A 410 0.68 -10.91 -0.80
CA ALA A 410 1.63 -11.65 0.04
C ALA A 410 1.00 -12.90 0.66
N SER A 411 -0.23 -12.79 1.19
CA SER A 411 -0.95 -13.93 1.78
C SER A 411 -1.45 -14.92 0.73
N ALA A 412 -1.88 -14.44 -0.43
CA ALA A 412 -2.25 -15.30 -1.55
C ALA A 412 -1.04 -16.10 -2.09
N GLN A 413 0.13 -15.46 -2.22
CA GLN A 413 1.38 -16.13 -2.57
C GLN A 413 1.83 -17.11 -1.49
N ALA A 414 1.68 -16.76 -0.20
CA ALA A 414 1.95 -17.67 0.90
C ALA A 414 1.05 -18.92 0.87
N ALA A 415 -0.23 -18.77 0.52
CA ALA A 415 -1.18 -19.88 0.38
C ALA A 415 -0.78 -20.81 -0.78
N ALA A 416 -0.46 -20.24 -1.94
CA ALA A 416 0.03 -20.98 -3.09
C ALA A 416 1.36 -21.68 -2.78
N SER A 417 2.27 -21.03 -2.05
CA SER A 417 3.56 -21.63 -1.67
C SER A 417 3.41 -22.74 -0.62
N GLY A 418 2.53 -22.58 0.37
CA GLY A 418 2.28 -23.58 1.41
C GLY A 418 1.66 -24.86 0.86
N THR A 419 0.59 -24.74 0.06
CA THR A 419 -0.03 -25.89 -0.63
C THR A 419 0.92 -26.58 -1.59
N ARG A 420 1.73 -25.81 -2.31
CA ARG A 420 2.80 -26.30 -3.17
C ARG A 420 3.83 -27.12 -2.39
N ALA A 421 4.29 -26.62 -1.24
CA ALA A 421 5.22 -27.35 -0.41
C ALA A 421 4.64 -28.67 0.12
N ILE A 422 3.36 -28.66 0.55
CA ILE A 422 2.65 -29.88 0.98
C ILE A 422 2.62 -30.91 -0.15
N MET A 423 2.19 -30.52 -1.35
CA MET A 423 2.13 -31.43 -2.49
C MET A 423 3.51 -31.94 -2.93
N ALA A 424 4.55 -31.10 -2.83
CA ALA A 424 5.93 -31.49 -3.12
C ALA A 424 6.46 -32.54 -2.13
N VAL A 425 5.98 -32.52 -0.89
CA VAL A 425 6.32 -33.52 0.12
C VAL A 425 5.50 -34.78 -0.09
N VAL A 426 4.18 -34.67 -0.25
CA VAL A 426 3.24 -35.81 -0.23
C VAL A 426 3.29 -36.64 -1.52
N LEU A 427 3.31 -36.01 -2.70
CA LEU A 427 3.19 -36.74 -3.98
C LEU A 427 4.36 -37.70 -4.25
N PRO A 428 5.63 -37.37 -3.92
CA PRO A 428 6.73 -38.32 -4.05
C PRO A 428 6.58 -39.60 -3.22
N PHE A 429 5.95 -39.55 -2.02
CA PHE A 429 5.70 -40.77 -1.22
C PHE A 429 4.75 -41.73 -1.92
N ALA A 430 3.80 -41.23 -2.70
CA ALA A 430 2.88 -42.07 -3.47
C ALA A 430 3.53 -42.68 -4.73
N THR A 431 4.67 -42.15 -5.17
CA THR A 431 5.24 -42.48 -6.49
C THR A 431 5.64 -43.95 -6.60
N THR A 432 6.35 -44.50 -5.61
CA THR A 432 6.78 -45.90 -5.65
C THR A 432 5.59 -46.86 -5.70
N SER A 433 4.60 -46.67 -4.84
CA SER A 433 3.39 -47.50 -4.82
C SER A 433 2.59 -47.39 -6.12
N MET A 434 2.44 -46.16 -6.63
CA MET A 434 1.71 -45.89 -7.87
C MET A 434 2.38 -46.55 -9.08
N TYR A 435 3.70 -46.44 -9.23
CA TYR A 435 4.43 -47.04 -10.35
C TYR A 435 4.49 -48.55 -10.28
N ASN A 436 4.60 -49.13 -9.08
CA ASN A 436 4.60 -50.58 -8.90
C ASN A 436 3.22 -51.20 -9.21
N THR A 437 2.13 -50.47 -8.96
CA THR A 437 0.76 -50.96 -9.17
C THR A 437 0.25 -50.72 -10.60
N LEU A 438 0.46 -49.51 -11.13
CA LEU A 438 -0.10 -49.10 -12.43
C LEU A 438 0.87 -49.30 -13.60
N GLY A 439 2.17 -49.47 -13.32
CA GLY A 439 3.22 -49.44 -14.33
C GLY A 439 3.47 -48.04 -14.90
N VAL A 440 4.54 -47.92 -15.68
CA VAL A 440 5.03 -46.62 -16.20
C VAL A 440 3.98 -45.87 -17.03
N HIS A 441 3.26 -46.58 -17.89
CA HIS A 441 2.29 -45.97 -18.82
C HIS A 441 1.09 -45.37 -18.07
N TRP A 442 0.41 -46.16 -17.24
CA TRP A 442 -0.79 -45.71 -16.54
C TRP A 442 -0.48 -44.78 -15.37
N ALA A 443 0.66 -44.94 -14.69
CA ALA A 443 1.09 -43.99 -13.67
C ALA A 443 1.24 -42.57 -14.24
N ASN A 444 1.92 -42.40 -15.37
CA ASN A 444 2.05 -41.10 -16.03
C ASN A 444 0.73 -40.61 -16.64
N SER A 445 -0.08 -41.52 -17.20
CA SER A 445 -1.40 -41.16 -17.77
C SER A 445 -2.37 -40.67 -16.70
N LEU A 446 -2.37 -41.27 -15.50
CA LEU A 446 -3.18 -40.81 -14.37
C LEU A 446 -2.87 -39.35 -14.02
N ILE A 447 -1.57 -39.03 -13.91
CA ILE A 447 -1.12 -37.65 -13.67
C ILE A 447 -1.48 -36.74 -14.87
N GLY A 448 -1.38 -37.26 -16.10
CA GLY A 448 -1.81 -36.59 -17.33
C GLY A 448 -3.28 -36.20 -17.34
N PHE A 449 -4.18 -37.09 -16.89
CA PHE A 449 -5.60 -36.80 -16.76
C PHE A 449 -5.89 -35.75 -15.68
N ILE A 450 -5.18 -35.80 -14.55
CA ILE A 450 -5.28 -34.75 -13.52
C ILE A 450 -4.82 -33.40 -14.10
N ALA A 451 -3.67 -33.36 -14.79
CA ALA A 451 -3.18 -32.15 -15.45
C ALA A 451 -4.13 -31.64 -16.53
N LEU A 452 -4.81 -32.53 -17.27
CA LEU A 452 -5.81 -32.19 -18.27
C LEU A 452 -7.03 -31.53 -17.62
N ALA A 453 -7.53 -32.03 -16.50
CA ALA A 453 -8.61 -31.38 -15.77
C ALA A 453 -8.22 -29.96 -15.32
N LEU A 454 -6.98 -29.80 -14.82
CA LEU A 454 -6.45 -28.50 -14.39
C LEU A 454 -6.18 -27.53 -15.54
N THR A 455 -6.00 -28.04 -16.77
CA THR A 455 -5.80 -27.23 -17.97
C THR A 455 -6.98 -26.31 -18.24
N LEU A 456 -8.18 -26.65 -17.76
CA LEU A 456 -9.38 -25.82 -17.89
C LEU A 456 -9.30 -24.52 -17.06
N ILE A 457 -8.46 -24.47 -16.01
CA ILE A 457 -8.42 -23.35 -15.07
C ILE A 457 -8.01 -22.02 -15.74
N PRO A 458 -6.89 -21.92 -16.48
CA PRO A 458 -6.54 -20.70 -17.20
C PRO A 458 -7.62 -20.21 -18.18
N PHE A 459 -8.24 -21.12 -18.93
CA PHE A 459 -9.32 -20.78 -19.87
C PHE A 459 -10.57 -20.29 -19.14
N ALA A 460 -10.93 -20.96 -18.03
CA ALA A 460 -12.03 -20.54 -17.18
C ALA A 460 -11.77 -19.16 -16.55
N PHE A 461 -10.52 -18.85 -16.19
CA PHE A 461 -10.16 -17.52 -15.69
C PHE A 461 -10.24 -16.44 -16.78
N ILE A 462 -9.87 -16.73 -18.02
CA ILE A 462 -10.09 -15.78 -19.12
C ILE A 462 -11.58 -15.55 -19.37
N ARG A 463 -12.38 -16.62 -19.39
CA ARG A 463 -13.81 -16.53 -19.73
C ARG A 463 -14.67 -15.95 -18.61
N TYR A 464 -14.40 -16.34 -17.38
CA TYR A 464 -15.20 -16.02 -16.19
C TYR A 464 -14.46 -15.13 -15.19
N GLY A 465 -13.24 -14.66 -15.49
CA GLY A 465 -12.40 -13.89 -14.56
C GLY A 465 -13.12 -12.71 -13.93
N LYS A 466 -13.83 -11.90 -14.73
CA LYS A 466 -14.67 -10.80 -14.23
C LYS A 466 -15.71 -11.28 -13.22
N LEU A 467 -16.37 -12.42 -13.48
CA LEU A 467 -17.44 -12.96 -12.66
C LEU A 467 -16.91 -13.65 -11.39
N LEU A 468 -15.76 -14.33 -11.48
CA LEU A 468 -15.03 -14.91 -10.35
C LEU A 468 -14.48 -13.81 -9.43
N ARG A 469 -14.02 -12.69 -9.98
CA ARG A 469 -13.63 -11.49 -9.22
C ARG A 469 -14.84 -10.80 -8.58
N LEU A 470 -16.00 -10.79 -9.25
CA LEU A 470 -17.27 -10.30 -8.71
C LEU A 470 -17.97 -11.27 -7.72
N LYS A 471 -17.52 -12.52 -7.60
CA LYS A 471 -18.01 -13.49 -6.58
C LYS A 471 -17.02 -13.70 -5.45
N SER A 472 -15.76 -13.35 -5.66
CA SER A 472 -14.71 -13.37 -4.64
C SER A 472 -15.09 -12.42 -3.51
N LYS A 473 -15.26 -12.91 -2.29
CA LYS A 473 -15.71 -12.10 -1.15
C LYS A 473 -14.76 -10.92 -0.90
N MET A 474 -13.46 -11.08 -1.17
CA MET A 474 -12.47 -10.00 -1.13
C MET A 474 -12.52 -9.03 -2.31
N LEU A 475 -12.77 -9.49 -3.55
CA LEU A 475 -12.71 -8.64 -4.75
C LEU A 475 -14.07 -8.02 -5.14
N SER A 476 -15.18 -8.57 -4.62
CA SER A 476 -16.57 -8.17 -4.88
C SER A 476 -17.24 -7.37 -3.77
N ALA A 477 -16.60 -7.26 -2.61
CA ALA A 477 -16.88 -6.16 -1.70
C ALA A 477 -16.73 -4.83 -2.49
N PRO A 478 -17.67 -3.88 -2.37
CA PRO A 478 -17.65 -2.64 -3.17
C PRO A 478 -16.25 -2.05 -3.15
N ARG A 479 -15.69 -1.76 -4.34
CA ARG A 479 -14.30 -1.30 -4.54
C ARG A 479 -14.00 -0.16 -3.58
N LYS A 480 -13.46 -0.50 -2.40
CA LYS A 480 -12.87 0.42 -1.45
C LYS A 480 -11.61 0.95 -2.12
N LYS A 481 -11.53 2.27 -2.31
CA LYS A 481 -10.27 2.94 -2.65
C LYS A 481 -9.28 2.60 -1.54
N THR A 482 -8.36 1.69 -1.88
CA THR A 482 -7.24 1.18 -1.07
C THR A 482 -7.55 1.02 0.42
N SER A 483 -8.12 -0.13 0.78
CA SER A 483 -8.31 -0.53 2.17
C SER A 483 -8.14 -2.04 2.28
N THR A 484 -6.98 -2.48 2.75
CA THR A 484 -6.66 -3.91 2.89
C THR A 484 -6.60 -4.44 4.31
N ASP A 485 -7.19 -3.71 5.24
CA ASP A 485 -7.50 -4.26 6.56
C ASP A 485 -8.85 -4.99 6.60
N HIS A 486 -9.66 -4.94 5.54
CA HIS A 486 -11.10 -5.18 5.68
C HIS A 486 -11.62 -6.63 5.59
N SER A 487 -10.80 -7.65 5.29
CA SER A 487 -11.29 -9.05 5.26
C SER A 487 -10.89 -9.91 6.47
N ILE A 488 -9.84 -9.56 7.22
CA ILE A 488 -9.61 -10.13 8.57
C ILE A 488 -10.59 -9.52 9.58
N LEU A 489 -11.04 -8.29 9.33
CA LEU A 489 -11.98 -7.60 10.20
C LEU A 489 -13.37 -8.26 10.25
N GLN A 490 -13.84 -9.04 9.26
CA GLN A 490 -15.22 -9.54 9.33
C GLN A 490 -15.44 -10.79 10.20
N LEU A 491 -14.41 -11.55 10.57
CA LEU A 491 -14.54 -12.65 11.55
C LEU A 491 -14.32 -12.19 13.00
N ASN A 492 -13.75 -11.00 13.21
CA ASN A 492 -13.64 -10.34 14.53
C ASN A 492 -14.53 -9.10 14.70
N MET A 493 -15.22 -8.59 13.67
CA MET A 493 -16.19 -7.49 13.82
C MET A 493 -17.51 -7.93 14.47
N ALA A 494 -17.66 -9.21 14.80
CA ALA A 494 -18.66 -9.61 15.77
C ALA A 494 -18.32 -9.16 17.21
N SER A 495 -17.09 -8.66 17.48
CA SER A 495 -16.67 -8.24 18.83
C SER A 495 -16.29 -6.77 19.03
N LEU A 496 -15.99 -5.97 17.99
CA LEU A 496 -15.65 -4.55 18.14
C LEU A 496 -16.91 -3.67 18.11
N GLN A 497 -17.10 -2.85 19.13
CA GLN A 497 -18.24 -1.93 19.23
C GLN A 497 -18.13 -0.81 18.18
N PRO A 498 -19.15 -0.61 17.31
CA PRO A 498 -19.20 0.56 16.45
C PRO A 498 -19.50 1.82 17.29
N LEU A 499 -19.19 3.01 16.75
CA LEU A 499 -19.70 4.26 17.32
C LEU A 499 -21.21 4.26 17.17
N ASP A 500 -21.93 4.24 18.29
CA ASP A 500 -23.38 4.07 18.31
C ASP A 500 -24.05 5.21 19.09
N ALA A 501 -24.68 6.12 18.35
CA ALA A 501 -25.37 7.27 18.91
C ALA A 501 -26.60 6.87 19.75
N SER A 502 -27.17 5.67 19.55
CA SER A 502 -28.32 5.20 20.33
C SER A 502 -27.97 4.85 21.78
N LYS A 503 -26.68 4.63 22.07
CA LYS A 503 -26.16 4.31 23.41
C LYS A 503 -25.68 5.54 24.19
N LEU A 504 -25.91 6.75 23.67
CA LEU A 504 -25.47 8.00 24.30
C LEU A 504 -26.04 8.13 25.71
N SER A 505 -25.17 8.38 26.70
CA SER A 505 -25.56 8.76 28.05
C SER A 505 -25.55 10.28 28.21
N TYR A 506 -26.35 10.80 29.16
CA TYR A 506 -26.53 12.23 29.38
C TYR A 506 -26.16 12.62 30.81
N THR A 507 -25.20 13.54 30.92
CA THR A 507 -24.83 14.23 32.16
C THR A 507 -24.93 15.73 31.91
N TYR A 508 -26.03 16.35 32.35
CA TYR A 508 -26.25 17.78 32.14
C TYR A 508 -25.48 18.62 33.17
N THR A 509 -25.06 19.83 32.78
CA THR A 509 -24.41 20.79 33.69
C THR A 509 -25.37 21.28 34.77
N THR A 510 -24.89 21.36 36.00
CA THR A 510 -25.60 22.02 37.12
C THR A 510 -25.23 23.49 37.25
N THR A 511 -24.22 23.95 36.51
CA THR A 511 -23.71 25.33 36.54
C THR A 511 -23.67 25.90 35.12
N PRO A 512 -24.84 26.15 34.50
CA PRO A 512 -24.94 26.68 33.15
C PRO A 512 -24.26 28.06 33.02
N GLN A 513 -23.48 28.26 31.97
CA GLN A 513 -22.79 29.52 31.71
C GLN A 513 -23.76 30.59 31.18
N LYS A 514 -23.41 31.86 31.39
CA LYS A 514 -24.14 32.98 30.76
C LYS A 514 -23.74 33.09 29.29
N VAL A 515 -24.72 33.16 28.39
CA VAL A 515 -24.46 33.34 26.96
C VAL A 515 -23.95 34.78 26.72
N PRO A 516 -22.75 34.96 26.16
CA PRO A 516 -22.19 36.29 25.92
C PRO A 516 -22.94 37.04 24.79
N ASP A 517 -22.79 38.36 24.75
CA ASP A 517 -23.18 39.20 23.61
C ASP A 517 -22.06 39.26 22.55
N GLN A 518 -22.38 39.80 21.37
CA GLN A 518 -21.44 39.90 20.25
C GLN A 518 -20.24 40.82 20.53
N GLU A 519 -20.39 41.83 21.38
CA GLU A 519 -19.27 42.72 21.77
C GLU A 519 -18.27 41.99 22.68
N THR A 520 -18.78 41.19 23.60
CA THR A 520 -17.99 40.30 24.45
C THR A 520 -17.23 39.28 23.61
N LEU A 521 -17.87 38.69 22.60
CA LEU A 521 -17.21 37.76 21.66
C LEU A 521 -16.06 38.40 20.88
N LYS A 522 -16.22 39.65 20.41
CA LYS A 522 -15.17 40.37 19.68
C LYS A 522 -13.95 40.67 20.56
N ARG A 523 -14.16 40.88 21.85
CA ARG A 523 -13.10 41.19 22.83
C ARG A 523 -12.49 39.94 23.48
N ALA A 524 -13.13 38.78 23.35
CA ALA A 524 -12.71 37.56 24.00
C ALA A 524 -11.34 37.09 23.47
N HIS A 525 -10.41 36.81 24.38
CA HIS A 525 -9.14 36.16 24.09
C HIS A 525 -9.33 34.64 23.97
N GLY A 526 -10.11 34.18 22.97
CA GLY A 526 -10.35 32.76 22.71
C GLY A 526 -11.76 32.45 22.21
N THR A 527 -12.02 31.17 21.94
CA THR A 527 -13.36 30.69 21.59
C THR A 527 -14.12 30.33 22.87
N ILE A 528 -15.31 30.91 23.05
CA ILE A 528 -16.21 30.56 24.16
C ILE A 528 -17.00 29.33 23.75
N CYS A 529 -16.96 28.26 24.54
CA CYS A 529 -17.69 27.02 24.24
C CYS A 529 -19.02 26.95 24.98
N THR A 530 -19.97 26.17 24.45
CA THR A 530 -21.28 25.95 25.05
C THR A 530 -21.19 25.11 26.33
N ASP A 531 -22.34 24.86 26.96
CA ASP A 531 -22.40 24.20 28.27
C ASP A 531 -21.95 22.74 28.25
N HIS A 532 -22.12 22.04 27.12
CA HIS A 532 -21.85 20.62 27.01
C HIS A 532 -20.87 20.28 25.88
N MET A 533 -20.33 19.07 25.97
CA MET A 533 -19.58 18.41 24.91
C MET A 533 -19.98 16.94 24.83
N ILE A 534 -19.75 16.32 23.68
CA ILE A 534 -19.86 14.86 23.54
C ILE A 534 -18.46 14.27 23.47
N ILE A 535 -18.22 13.17 24.18
CA ILE A 535 -16.98 12.39 24.09
C ILE A 535 -17.27 10.92 23.81
N ALA A 536 -16.37 10.26 23.09
CA ALA A 536 -16.34 8.81 22.96
C ALA A 536 -14.90 8.34 22.85
N SER A 537 -14.50 7.39 23.70
CA SER A 537 -13.18 6.78 23.64
C SER A 537 -13.20 5.59 22.68
N TRP A 538 -12.07 5.29 22.08
CA TRP A 538 -11.88 4.11 21.25
C TRP A 538 -10.65 3.34 21.70
N LYS A 539 -10.74 2.01 21.71
CA LYS A 539 -9.62 1.10 21.95
C LYS A 539 -9.54 0.08 20.83
N ALA A 540 -8.34 -0.22 20.36
CA ALA A 540 -8.11 -1.17 19.26
C ALA A 540 -8.71 -2.57 19.50
N GLU A 541 -8.79 -3.00 20.76
CA GLU A 541 -9.32 -4.31 21.15
C GLU A 541 -10.84 -4.35 21.40
N ALA A 542 -11.48 -3.18 21.64
CA ALA A 542 -12.88 -3.11 22.07
C ALA A 542 -13.79 -2.33 21.12
N GLY A 543 -13.23 -1.43 20.30
CA GLY A 543 -13.99 -0.49 19.49
C GLY A 543 -14.32 0.79 20.28
N TRP A 544 -15.42 1.45 19.88
CA TRP A 544 -15.90 2.68 20.50
C TRP A 544 -16.65 2.41 21.81
N SER A 545 -16.41 3.23 22.82
CA SER A 545 -17.26 3.28 24.01
C SER A 545 -18.63 3.85 23.66
N ALA A 546 -19.61 3.64 24.55
CA ALA A 546 -20.82 4.44 24.53
C ALA A 546 -20.43 5.94 24.59
N PRO A 547 -20.97 6.80 23.70
CA PRO A 547 -20.73 8.22 23.78
C PRO A 547 -21.33 8.80 25.07
N GLU A 548 -20.73 9.85 25.61
CA GLU A 548 -21.21 10.57 26.79
C GLU A 548 -21.41 12.05 26.41
N LEU A 549 -22.63 12.57 26.60
CA LEU A 549 -22.87 14.02 26.66
C LEU A 549 -22.60 14.46 28.10
N LYS A 550 -21.70 15.43 28.27
CA LYS A 550 -21.25 15.89 29.59
C LYS A 550 -21.00 17.39 29.61
N PRO A 551 -20.85 18.01 30.80
CA PRO A 551 -20.46 19.42 30.88
C PRO A 551 -19.10 19.66 30.19
N TYR A 552 -18.98 20.76 29.47
CA TYR A 552 -17.74 21.15 28.80
C TYR A 552 -16.59 21.31 29.83
N GLY A 553 -15.42 20.75 29.53
CA GLY A 553 -14.29 20.75 30.44
C GLY A 553 -12.97 20.27 29.81
N PRO A 554 -11.88 20.25 30.60
CA PRO A 554 -10.56 19.86 30.11
C PRO A 554 -10.49 18.38 29.74
N LEU A 555 -9.63 18.05 28.77
CA LEU A 555 -9.28 16.68 28.42
C LEU A 555 -8.09 16.20 29.26
N ASN A 556 -8.25 15.07 29.97
CA ASN A 556 -7.16 14.44 30.71
C ASN A 556 -6.38 13.49 29.79
N LEU A 557 -5.25 13.97 29.27
CA LEU A 557 -4.36 13.20 28.39
C LEU A 557 -3.06 12.88 29.11
N LEU A 558 -2.49 11.71 28.82
CA LEU A 558 -1.13 11.41 29.22
C LEU A 558 -0.16 12.34 28.48
N PRO A 559 0.93 12.81 29.11
CA PRO A 559 1.94 13.60 28.41
C PRO A 559 2.55 12.88 27.22
N SER A 560 2.53 11.55 27.21
CA SER A 560 2.97 10.67 26.12
C SER A 560 1.91 10.41 25.04
N ALA A 561 0.75 11.06 25.09
CA ALA A 561 -0.33 10.88 24.13
C ALA A 561 0.16 11.17 22.70
N SER A 562 -0.07 10.24 21.78
CA SER A 562 0.47 10.31 20.42
C SER A 562 0.05 11.57 19.64
N CYS A 563 -1.12 12.16 19.94
CA CYS A 563 -1.55 13.43 19.36
C CYS A 563 -0.62 14.61 19.73
N LEU A 564 -0.02 14.61 20.93
CA LEU A 564 0.84 15.69 21.41
C LEU A 564 2.24 15.66 20.76
N HIS A 565 2.68 14.49 20.29
CA HIS A 565 4.04 14.29 19.76
C HIS A 565 4.09 14.18 18.24
N TYR A 566 3.09 13.53 17.63
CA TYR A 566 3.11 13.15 16.21
C TYR A 566 1.92 13.67 15.42
N ALA A 567 1.11 14.56 16.02
CA ALA A 567 -0.06 15.15 15.38
C ALA A 567 -1.05 14.11 14.82
N TYR A 568 -1.26 13.01 15.57
CA TYR A 568 -2.38 12.09 15.37
C TYR A 568 -3.69 12.77 15.75
N GLU A 569 -4.07 13.79 14.97
CA GLU A 569 -5.27 14.59 15.20
C GLU A 569 -5.87 15.10 13.89
N CYS A 570 -7.18 14.92 13.76
CA CYS A 570 -7.96 15.51 12.67
C CYS A 570 -9.26 16.10 13.21
N PHE A 571 -9.78 17.10 12.52
CA PHE A 571 -10.96 17.83 12.98
C PHE A 571 -11.88 18.20 11.83
N GLU A 572 -13.11 18.55 12.18
CA GLU A 572 -14.06 19.19 11.29
C GLU A 572 -14.49 20.57 11.78
N GLY A 573 -15.14 21.32 10.89
CA GLY A 573 -15.65 22.64 11.10
C GLY A 573 -16.92 22.85 10.29
N LEU A 574 -18.04 22.83 10.98
CA LEU A 574 -19.37 23.12 10.44
C LEU A 574 -20.09 24.12 11.34
N LYS A 575 -21.30 24.53 10.97
CA LYS A 575 -22.10 25.50 11.73
C LYS A 575 -23.53 25.00 11.90
N ALA A 576 -24.10 25.32 13.07
CA ALA A 576 -25.54 25.32 13.29
C ALA A 576 -26.07 26.74 13.12
N TYR A 577 -27.20 26.88 12.44
CA TYR A 577 -27.81 28.15 12.09
C TYR A 577 -29.19 28.27 12.71
N ARG A 578 -29.55 29.45 13.21
CA ARG A 578 -30.93 29.77 13.58
C ARG A 578 -31.58 30.51 12.42
N GLY A 579 -32.52 29.85 11.73
CA GLY A 579 -33.24 30.51 10.65
C GLY A 579 -34.19 31.58 11.12
N TYR A 580 -34.61 32.43 10.19
CA TYR A 580 -35.60 33.49 10.39
C TYR A 580 -36.99 32.95 10.73
N ASP A 581 -37.27 31.69 10.44
CA ASP A 581 -38.45 30.95 10.88
C ASP A 581 -38.28 30.34 12.29
N GLY A 582 -37.18 30.64 12.96
CA GLY A 582 -36.88 30.16 14.30
C GLY A 582 -36.37 28.72 14.38
N LYS A 583 -36.16 27.99 13.27
CA LYS A 583 -35.67 26.59 13.32
C LYS A 583 -34.14 26.50 13.36
N LEU A 584 -33.61 25.53 14.11
CA LEU A 584 -32.19 25.14 14.05
C LEU A 584 -31.90 24.34 12.78
N ARG A 585 -30.78 24.63 12.12
CA ARG A 585 -30.37 24.00 10.86
C ARG A 585 -28.90 23.63 10.85
N LEU A 586 -28.59 22.51 10.20
CA LEU A 586 -27.23 22.09 9.85
C LEU A 586 -27.09 22.05 8.33
N PHE A 587 -25.99 22.58 7.80
CA PHE A 587 -25.72 22.62 6.37
C PHE A 587 -24.73 21.50 5.96
N ARG A 588 -25.18 20.59 5.10
CA ARG A 588 -24.42 19.45 4.54
C ARG A 588 -23.61 18.70 5.60
N ASN A 589 -24.24 18.44 6.75
CA ASN A 589 -23.60 17.76 7.89
C ASN A 589 -23.00 16.41 7.44
N ASP A 590 -23.76 15.68 6.63
CA ASP A 590 -23.41 14.43 5.96
C ASP A 590 -22.05 14.48 5.22
N ARG A 591 -21.68 15.63 4.65
CA ARG A 591 -20.40 15.80 3.95
C ARG A 591 -19.25 16.08 4.90
N ASN A 592 -19.51 16.79 5.99
CA ASN A 592 -18.51 17.05 7.02
C ASN A 592 -18.12 15.74 7.74
N THR A 593 -19.10 14.94 8.17
CA THR A 593 -18.83 13.67 8.87
C THR A 593 -18.04 12.68 8.01
N ARG A 594 -18.35 12.59 6.71
CA ARG A 594 -17.58 11.76 5.75
C ARG A 594 -16.16 12.29 5.51
N ARG A 595 -15.96 13.61 5.46
CA ARG A 595 -14.62 14.20 5.31
C ARG A 595 -13.78 14.03 6.59
N LEU A 596 -14.39 14.06 7.77
CA LEU A 596 -13.72 13.71 9.02
C LEU A 596 -13.28 12.24 9.03
N GLN A 597 -14.16 11.32 8.59
CA GLN A 597 -13.83 9.90 8.49
C GLN A 597 -12.64 9.67 7.54
N MET A 598 -12.63 10.33 6.38
CA MET A 598 -11.49 10.29 5.44
C MET A 598 -10.22 10.86 6.08
N SER A 599 -10.33 11.95 6.84
CA SER A 599 -9.18 12.57 7.51
C SER A 599 -8.61 11.66 8.60
N ALA A 600 -9.46 10.99 9.37
CA ALA A 600 -9.07 10.00 10.37
C ALA A 600 -8.33 8.82 9.72
N ASP A 601 -8.88 8.27 8.63
CA ASP A 601 -8.27 7.17 7.86
C ASP A 601 -6.88 7.57 7.31
N ARG A 602 -6.74 8.82 6.83
CA ARG A 602 -5.48 9.32 6.27
C ARG A 602 -4.32 9.31 7.27
N ILE A 603 -4.61 9.43 8.57
CA ILE A 603 -3.62 9.47 9.65
C ILE A 603 -3.77 8.30 10.63
N SER A 604 -4.35 7.18 10.18
CA SER A 604 -4.44 5.93 10.96
C SER A 604 -5.24 6.03 12.27
N LEU A 605 -6.14 7.02 12.40
CA LEU A 605 -7.11 7.10 13.49
C LEU A 605 -8.31 6.17 13.23
N PRO A 606 -9.07 5.77 14.26
CA PRO A 606 -10.13 4.79 14.10
C PRO A 606 -11.26 5.27 13.19
N LYS A 607 -11.80 4.33 12.41
CA LYS A 607 -13.01 4.55 11.62
C LYS A 607 -14.23 4.58 12.53
N PHE A 608 -15.21 5.36 12.14
CA PHE A 608 -16.52 5.47 12.77
C PHE A 608 -17.60 5.55 11.68
N ASP A 609 -18.85 5.28 12.04
CA ASP A 609 -19.99 5.48 11.14
C ASP A 609 -20.30 6.98 11.03
N PRO A 610 -20.21 7.60 9.83
CA PRO A 610 -20.50 9.02 9.65
C PRO A 610 -21.92 9.41 10.05
N ASP A 611 -22.89 8.50 9.94
CA ASP A 611 -24.29 8.77 10.27
C ASP A 611 -24.49 8.79 11.79
N ALA A 612 -23.76 7.94 12.53
CA ALA A 612 -23.72 8.00 13.99
C ALA A 612 -23.12 9.33 14.48
N LEU A 613 -22.04 9.81 13.87
CA LEU A 613 -21.48 11.12 14.19
C LEU A 613 -22.44 12.26 13.84
N GLU A 614 -23.14 12.16 12.70
CA GLU A 614 -24.16 13.13 12.29
C GLU A 614 -25.21 13.28 13.39
N ARG A 615 -25.70 12.14 13.91
CA ARG A 615 -26.68 12.10 14.98
C ARG A 615 -26.17 12.67 16.29
N LEU A 616 -24.92 12.38 16.67
CA LEU A 616 -24.32 12.97 17.88
C LEU A 616 -24.23 14.50 17.79
N ILE A 617 -23.85 15.03 16.61
CA ILE A 617 -23.82 16.48 16.36
C ILE A 617 -25.23 17.07 16.52
N GLU A 618 -26.25 16.45 15.94
CA GLU A 618 -27.64 16.89 16.09
C GLU A 618 -28.08 16.90 17.55
N ILE A 619 -27.74 15.88 18.33
CA ILE A 619 -28.13 15.80 19.74
C ILE A 619 -27.48 16.93 20.55
N LEU A 620 -26.19 17.21 20.31
CA LEU A 620 -25.51 18.31 20.99
C LEU A 620 -26.10 19.68 20.61
N VAL A 621 -26.43 19.87 19.33
CA VAL A 621 -27.08 21.10 18.84
C VAL A 621 -28.51 21.23 19.38
N ALA A 622 -29.28 20.15 19.47
CA ALA A 622 -30.62 20.15 20.06
C ALA A 622 -30.57 20.43 21.57
N THR A 623 -29.46 20.09 22.23
CA THR A 623 -29.27 20.31 23.67
C THR A 623 -28.87 21.75 23.99
N ASP A 624 -27.82 22.26 23.34
CA ASP A 624 -27.28 23.59 23.66
C ASP A 624 -27.85 24.71 22.80
N GLY A 625 -28.33 24.38 21.58
CA GLY A 625 -28.83 25.35 20.60
C GLY A 625 -29.99 26.22 21.08
N PRO A 626 -31.03 25.70 21.76
CA PRO A 626 -32.14 26.52 22.24
C PRO A 626 -31.68 27.67 23.15
N LYS A 627 -30.70 27.43 24.02
CA LYS A 627 -30.15 28.44 24.94
C LYS A 627 -29.12 29.35 24.28
N TRP A 628 -28.15 28.76 23.57
CA TRP A 628 -26.99 29.48 23.05
C TRP A 628 -27.28 30.22 21.75
N LEU A 629 -28.29 29.76 21.01
CA LEU A 629 -28.74 30.34 19.77
C LEU A 629 -30.27 30.39 19.74
N PRO A 630 -30.91 31.16 20.64
CA PRO A 630 -32.37 31.17 20.79
C PRO A 630 -33.06 31.82 19.59
N LYS A 631 -34.39 31.74 19.52
CA LYS A 631 -35.19 32.23 18.36
C LYS A 631 -35.01 33.73 18.11
N GLU A 632 -34.75 34.53 19.15
CA GLU A 632 -34.49 35.97 19.06
C GLU A 632 -33.15 36.29 18.38
N ARG A 633 -32.25 35.30 18.27
CA ARG A 633 -30.96 35.40 17.55
C ARG A 633 -31.04 34.78 16.16
N ALA A 634 -32.20 34.82 15.52
CA ALA A 634 -32.34 34.42 14.13
C ALA A 634 -31.36 35.16 13.21
N GLY A 635 -30.75 34.43 12.28
CA GLY A 635 -29.66 34.92 11.45
C GLY A 635 -28.27 34.73 12.05
N ASP A 636 -28.13 34.24 13.28
CA ASP A 636 -26.83 33.95 13.90
C ASP A 636 -26.46 32.45 13.84
N PHE A 637 -25.22 32.11 14.20
CA PHE A 637 -24.71 30.73 14.13
C PHE A 637 -23.88 30.31 15.34
N LEU A 638 -23.78 28.99 15.52
CA LEU A 638 -22.82 28.34 16.39
C LEU A 638 -21.85 27.50 15.55
N TYR A 639 -20.57 27.49 15.92
CA TYR A 639 -19.55 26.71 15.21
C TYR A 639 -19.33 25.37 15.90
N ILE A 640 -19.41 24.28 15.15
CA ILE A 640 -19.29 22.92 15.67
C ILE A 640 -17.92 22.38 15.29
N ARG A 641 -17.23 21.78 16.26
CA ARG A 641 -15.87 21.24 16.14
C ARG A 641 -15.84 19.77 16.60
N PRO A 642 -16.18 18.82 15.72
CA PRO A 642 -15.86 17.43 15.92
C PRO A 642 -14.35 17.22 15.73
N THR A 643 -13.71 16.46 16.61
CA THR A 643 -12.26 16.20 16.57
C THR A 643 -11.98 14.76 17.01
N ILE A 644 -11.01 14.12 16.36
CA ILE A 644 -10.46 12.82 16.79
C ILE A 644 -8.97 12.97 17.04
N ILE A 645 -8.50 12.52 18.19
CA ILE A 645 -7.10 12.54 18.60
C ILE A 645 -6.63 11.14 19.03
N GLY A 646 -5.37 10.81 18.74
CA GLY A 646 -4.70 9.63 19.30
C GLY A 646 -4.37 9.88 20.77
N SER A 647 -4.94 9.08 21.66
CA SER A 647 -4.86 9.28 23.11
C SER A 647 -3.97 8.26 23.82
N ASP A 648 -3.38 7.33 23.06
CA ASP A 648 -2.53 6.28 23.59
C ASP A 648 -1.17 6.79 24.06
N SER A 649 -0.67 6.19 25.13
CA SER A 649 0.67 6.44 25.66
C SER A 649 1.71 5.84 24.72
N GLN A 650 2.18 6.61 23.73
CA GLN A 650 3.08 6.09 22.71
C GLN A 650 4.05 7.15 22.16
N LEU A 651 5.34 6.96 22.44
CA LEU A 651 6.45 7.71 21.79
C LEU A 651 7.05 6.96 20.58
N GLY A 652 6.61 5.74 20.32
CA GLY A 652 6.94 5.05 19.07
C GLY A 652 5.98 5.48 17.97
N VAL A 653 6.47 5.86 16.79
CA VAL A 653 5.58 6.20 15.67
C VAL A 653 4.93 4.93 15.11
N ALA A 654 3.68 4.67 15.51
CA ALA A 654 2.82 3.61 14.97
C ALA A 654 1.35 4.07 15.01
N ALA A 655 0.44 3.27 14.44
CA ALA A 655 -0.99 3.55 14.51
C ALA A 655 -1.47 3.57 15.99
N PRO A 656 -2.21 4.61 16.41
CA PRO A 656 -2.70 4.72 17.78
C PRO A 656 -3.54 3.52 18.21
N LYS A 657 -3.30 2.98 19.41
CA LYS A 657 -4.12 1.90 19.99
C LYS A 657 -5.33 2.41 20.77
N GLU A 658 -5.32 3.68 21.12
CA GLU A 658 -6.41 4.39 21.79
C GLU A 658 -6.62 5.73 21.10
N ALA A 659 -7.87 6.16 21.00
CA ALA A 659 -8.22 7.46 20.48
C ALA A 659 -9.42 8.05 21.24
N LEU A 660 -9.59 9.36 21.11
CA LEU A 660 -10.70 10.10 21.67
C LEU A 660 -11.38 10.89 20.56
N LEU A 661 -12.66 10.63 20.34
CA LEU A 661 -13.57 11.53 19.63
C LEU A 661 -14.17 12.50 20.64
N TYR A 662 -14.18 13.79 20.31
CA TYR A 662 -14.96 14.77 21.03
C TYR A 662 -15.64 15.76 20.09
N ILE A 663 -16.78 16.30 20.51
CA ILE A 663 -17.55 17.30 19.78
C ILE A 663 -17.80 18.45 20.74
N ILE A 664 -17.33 19.65 20.38
CA ILE A 664 -17.60 20.89 21.10
C ILE A 664 -18.32 21.88 20.19
N ILE A 665 -19.09 22.78 20.78
CA ILE A 665 -19.69 23.90 20.07
C ILE A 665 -19.05 25.18 20.60
N GLY A 666 -18.46 25.95 19.71
CA GLY A 666 -17.90 27.27 19.96
C GLY A 666 -18.84 28.38 19.49
N TYR A 667 -19.05 29.38 20.31
CA TYR A 667 -19.68 30.63 19.94
C TYR A 667 -18.59 31.65 19.64
N MET A 668 -18.57 32.14 18.39
CA MET A 668 -17.52 32.99 17.84
C MET A 668 -18.12 34.20 17.14
N ALA A 669 -17.37 35.31 17.12
CA ALA A 669 -17.76 36.49 16.37
C ALA A 669 -17.86 36.20 14.86
N ARG A 670 -18.74 36.92 14.16
CA ARG A 670 -18.85 36.87 12.70
C ARG A 670 -17.56 37.37 12.03
N MET A 671 -17.04 36.57 11.10
CA MET A 671 -15.79 36.87 10.38
C MET A 671 -16.02 37.16 8.88
N ASP A 672 -17.14 36.75 8.30
CA ASP A 672 -17.36 36.65 6.86
C ASP A 672 -17.65 37.97 6.10
N ALA A 673 -17.37 39.12 6.73
CA ALA A 673 -17.56 40.45 6.14
C ALA A 673 -16.50 41.45 6.64
N PRO A 674 -15.20 41.24 6.34
CA PRO A 674 -14.18 42.24 6.64
C PRO A 674 -14.46 43.53 5.87
N THR A 675 -14.37 44.67 6.54
CA THR A 675 -14.52 46.00 5.94
C THR A 675 -13.50 46.18 4.80
N GLY A 676 -13.95 46.60 3.61
CA GLY A 676 -13.05 46.79 2.47
C GLY A 676 -12.65 45.52 1.72
N GLY A 677 -13.23 44.36 2.07
CA GLY A 677 -12.88 43.07 1.47
C GLY A 677 -11.53 42.52 1.95
N LYS A 678 -11.25 41.26 1.62
CA LYS A 678 -10.09 40.55 2.13
C LYS A 678 -8.85 40.82 1.30
N ARG A 679 -7.77 41.24 1.97
CA ARG A 679 -6.42 41.38 1.40
C ARG A 679 -5.62 40.10 1.60
N LEU A 680 -5.03 39.55 0.55
CA LEU A 680 -4.19 38.34 0.58
C LEU A 680 -2.73 38.67 0.24
N LEU A 681 -1.80 38.03 0.95
CA LEU A 681 -0.37 38.03 0.61
C LEU A 681 0.00 36.66 0.03
N THR A 682 0.66 36.60 -1.12
CA THR A 682 1.11 35.30 -1.64
C THR A 682 2.17 34.68 -0.73
N SER A 683 2.21 33.35 -0.63
CA SER A 683 3.17 32.67 0.24
C SER A 683 4.63 33.07 -0.04
N PRO A 684 5.47 33.14 1.01
CA PRO A 684 6.91 33.34 0.86
C PRO A 684 7.55 32.28 -0.04
N GLU A 685 8.70 32.61 -0.65
CA GLU A 685 9.47 31.61 -1.40
C GLU A 685 9.91 30.46 -0.49
N GLY A 686 9.78 29.23 -0.98
CA GLY A 686 10.08 28.02 -0.22
C GLY A 686 9.02 27.60 0.79
N MET A 687 8.01 28.43 1.09
CA MET A 687 6.93 28.05 2.00
C MET A 687 5.72 27.53 1.24
N ILE A 688 5.46 26.24 1.40
CA ILE A 688 4.34 25.52 0.77
C ILE A 688 3.38 25.01 1.83
N ARG A 689 2.07 25.11 1.56
CA ARG A 689 1.02 24.59 2.45
C ARG A 689 0.97 23.06 2.41
N SER A 690 1.09 22.51 1.21
CA SER A 690 0.91 21.10 0.90
C SER A 690 1.57 20.78 -0.45
N TRP A 691 1.81 19.49 -0.72
CA TRP A 691 2.44 18.99 -1.94
C TRP A 691 1.80 17.67 -2.40
N PRO A 692 1.93 17.28 -3.68
CA PRO A 692 1.47 15.99 -4.19
C PRO A 692 2.13 14.83 -3.45
N GLY A 693 1.33 13.85 -3.05
CA GLY A 693 1.75 12.76 -2.17
C GLY A 693 1.73 13.10 -0.66
N GLY A 694 1.47 14.36 -0.30
CA GLY A 694 1.24 14.79 1.08
C GLY A 694 -0.16 14.45 1.61
N PHE A 695 -0.68 15.31 2.49
CA PHE A 695 -2.00 15.15 3.14
C PHE A 695 -2.81 16.46 3.17
N GLY A 696 -2.57 17.38 2.23
CA GLY A 696 -3.25 18.66 2.14
C GLY A 696 -4.77 18.58 1.86
N HIS A 697 -5.21 17.49 1.24
CA HIS A 697 -6.62 17.16 1.01
C HIS A 697 -7.36 16.65 2.27
N ALA A 698 -6.65 16.36 3.36
CA ALA A 698 -7.22 15.91 4.63
C ALA A 698 -7.19 17.02 5.67
N LYS A 699 -8.16 17.04 6.59
CA LYS A 699 -8.32 18.09 7.60
C LYS A 699 -7.58 17.74 8.90
N VAL A 700 -6.26 17.61 8.77
CA VAL A 700 -5.31 17.19 9.82
C VAL A 700 -4.69 18.41 10.49
N GLY A 701 -4.50 18.39 11.82
CA GLY A 701 -3.91 19.49 12.59
C GLY A 701 -2.55 19.96 12.05
N ALA A 702 -1.71 19.01 11.63
CA ALA A 702 -0.39 19.24 11.04
C ALA A 702 -0.38 20.13 9.78
N ASN A 703 -1.51 20.27 9.07
CA ASN A 703 -1.62 21.18 7.92
C ASN A 703 -1.75 22.66 8.32
N TYR A 704 -2.05 22.93 9.60
CA TYR A 704 -2.41 24.28 10.07
C TYR A 704 -1.30 24.91 10.92
N GLY A 705 -0.69 24.16 11.85
CA GLY A 705 0.36 24.68 12.74
C GLY A 705 1.50 25.41 12.00
N PRO A 706 2.17 24.78 11.02
CA PRO A 706 3.25 25.42 10.24
C PRO A 706 2.80 26.67 9.47
N SER A 707 1.52 26.76 9.12
CA SER A 707 0.96 27.88 8.34
C SER A 707 0.87 29.19 9.13
N VAL A 708 0.88 29.11 10.46
CA VAL A 708 0.68 30.26 11.36
C VAL A 708 1.82 31.28 11.22
N LEU A 709 3.06 30.83 10.98
CA LEU A 709 4.21 31.71 10.84
C LEU A 709 4.02 32.72 9.70
N ALA A 710 3.71 32.26 8.49
CA ALA A 710 3.43 33.14 7.36
C ALA A 710 2.16 33.97 7.57
N THR A 711 1.14 33.40 8.21
CA THR A 711 -0.11 34.12 8.48
C THR A 711 0.10 35.30 9.44
N GLN A 712 0.92 35.13 10.48
CA GLN A 712 1.28 36.23 11.39
C GLN A 712 2.07 37.32 10.69
N GLU A 713 2.98 36.95 9.79
CA GLU A 713 3.75 37.93 9.02
C GLU A 713 2.85 38.72 8.06
N ALA A 714 1.89 38.04 7.40
CA ALA A 714 0.87 38.70 6.61
C ALA A 714 0.02 39.67 7.45
N TYR A 715 -0.36 39.31 8.67
CA TYR A 715 -1.11 40.21 9.58
C TYR A 715 -0.33 41.48 9.93
N LYS A 716 0.97 41.38 10.22
CA LYS A 716 1.82 42.55 10.51
C LYS A 716 1.88 43.53 9.34
N GLN A 717 1.74 43.02 8.12
CA GLN A 717 1.75 43.81 6.89
C GLN A 717 0.33 44.27 6.47
N GLY A 718 -0.68 44.08 7.32
CA GLY A 718 -2.07 44.50 7.06
C GLY A 718 -2.82 43.61 6.07
N PHE A 719 -2.35 42.39 5.82
CA PHE A 719 -3.08 41.37 5.06
C PHE A 719 -3.88 40.49 5.99
N HIS A 720 -4.95 39.88 5.48
CA HIS A 720 -5.87 39.07 6.28
C HIS A 720 -5.58 37.57 6.21
N GLN A 721 -4.92 37.09 5.14
CA GLN A 721 -4.53 35.69 4.96
C GLN A 721 -3.44 35.56 3.90
N ILE A 722 -2.87 34.36 3.82
CA ILE A 722 -1.99 33.94 2.73
C ILE A 722 -2.79 33.42 1.53
N LEU A 723 -2.39 33.78 0.31
CA LEU A 723 -2.71 32.99 -0.89
C LEU A 723 -1.57 31.98 -1.10
N TRP A 724 -1.85 30.71 -0.85
CA TRP A 724 -0.85 29.65 -0.96
C TRP A 724 -0.53 29.37 -2.42
N LEU A 725 0.76 29.45 -2.75
CA LEU A 725 1.28 29.10 -4.07
C LEU A 725 2.00 27.75 -4.01
N TYR A 726 1.94 27.00 -5.11
CA TYR A 726 2.64 25.72 -5.27
C TYR A 726 3.41 25.64 -6.59
N GLY A 727 4.54 24.92 -6.58
CA GLY A 727 5.35 24.68 -7.77
C GLY A 727 6.16 25.89 -8.24
N PRO A 728 7.06 25.68 -9.22
CA PRO A 728 7.93 26.73 -9.74
C PRO A 728 7.14 27.84 -10.46
N ASP A 729 5.98 27.51 -11.03
CA ASP A 729 5.15 28.44 -11.79
C ASP A 729 4.18 29.25 -10.90
N GLY A 730 4.18 29.02 -9.59
CA GLY A 730 3.31 29.72 -8.65
C GLY A 730 1.83 29.42 -8.85
N GLU A 731 1.46 28.14 -8.91
CA GLU A 731 0.07 27.68 -8.99
C GLU A 731 -0.74 28.19 -7.78
N CYS A 732 -1.87 28.84 -8.02
CA CYS A 732 -2.76 29.30 -6.97
C CYS A 732 -3.54 28.12 -6.38
N THR A 733 -3.52 27.97 -5.05
CA THR A 733 -4.11 26.79 -4.38
C THR A 733 -5.27 27.19 -3.45
N GLU A 734 -4.97 27.69 -2.26
CA GLU A 734 -5.94 28.04 -1.22
C GLU A 734 -5.67 29.44 -0.64
N ALA A 735 -6.73 30.12 -0.19
CA ALA A 735 -6.66 31.39 0.52
C ALA A 735 -6.78 31.14 2.02
N GLY A 736 -5.65 30.99 2.70
CA GLY A 736 -5.57 30.55 4.09
C GLY A 736 -6.01 29.09 4.20
N GLY A 737 -6.98 28.81 5.06
CA GLY A 737 -7.66 27.52 5.16
C GLY A 737 -8.97 27.42 4.36
N SER A 738 -9.16 28.28 3.34
CA SER A 738 -10.37 28.34 2.49
C SER A 738 -9.99 28.14 1.02
N ASN A 739 -10.90 27.57 0.23
CA ASN A 739 -10.66 27.42 -1.20
C ASN A 739 -10.74 28.77 -1.91
N PHE A 740 -9.94 28.95 -2.96
CA PHE A 740 -9.80 30.20 -3.70
C PHE A 740 -10.50 30.12 -5.06
N PHE A 741 -11.23 31.17 -5.42
CA PHE A 741 -11.95 31.29 -6.67
C PHE A 741 -11.64 32.62 -7.35
N VAL A 742 -11.58 32.60 -8.67
CA VAL A 742 -11.51 33.81 -9.51
C VAL A 742 -12.63 33.73 -10.55
N ILE A 743 -13.26 34.86 -10.82
CA ILE A 743 -14.17 35.05 -11.94
C ILE A 743 -13.52 36.07 -12.86
N TRP A 744 -13.28 35.68 -14.11
CA TRP A 744 -12.65 36.55 -15.10
C TRP A 744 -13.26 36.37 -16.48
N LYS A 745 -12.91 37.26 -17.40
CA LYS A 745 -13.11 37.09 -18.83
C LYS A 745 -11.92 36.34 -19.42
N ARG A 746 -12.16 35.25 -20.13
CA ARG A 746 -11.16 34.52 -20.92
C ARG A 746 -10.79 35.32 -22.17
N LYS A 747 -9.68 34.95 -22.81
CA LYS A 747 -9.22 35.57 -24.08
C LYS A 747 -10.20 35.35 -25.25
N ASP A 748 -11.02 34.30 -25.20
CA ASP A 748 -12.11 34.05 -26.16
C ASP A 748 -13.39 34.86 -25.85
N GLY A 749 -13.36 35.71 -24.84
CA GLY A 749 -14.45 36.59 -24.45
C GLY A 749 -15.47 35.99 -23.48
N LYS A 750 -15.43 34.68 -23.20
CA LYS A 750 -16.35 34.03 -22.26
C LYS A 750 -16.01 34.34 -20.81
N LYS A 751 -17.01 34.47 -19.95
CA LYS A 751 -16.80 34.58 -18.49
C LYS A 751 -16.56 33.18 -17.91
N GLU A 752 -15.60 33.07 -17.01
CA GLU A 752 -15.20 31.81 -16.38
C GLU A 752 -15.07 31.97 -14.86
N LEU A 753 -15.68 31.03 -14.12
CA LEU A 753 -15.39 30.78 -12.71
C LEU A 753 -14.33 29.68 -12.63
N ILE A 754 -13.15 30.01 -12.11
CA ILE A 754 -12.02 29.10 -11.99
C ILE A 754 -11.65 28.83 -10.53
N THR A 755 -11.30 27.58 -10.22
CA THR A 755 -10.69 27.16 -8.95
C THR A 755 -9.73 25.99 -9.18
N ALA A 756 -8.82 25.78 -8.22
CA ALA A 756 -7.84 24.70 -8.29
C ALA A 756 -8.52 23.32 -8.26
N PRO A 757 -7.98 22.30 -8.97
CA PRO A 757 -8.56 20.97 -9.07
C PRO A 757 -8.23 20.12 -7.83
N LEU A 758 -8.86 18.94 -7.71
CA LEU A 758 -8.68 18.01 -6.59
C LEU A 758 -7.85 16.76 -6.94
N ASP A 759 -7.32 16.67 -8.17
CA ASP A 759 -6.74 15.46 -8.75
C ASP A 759 -5.36 15.07 -8.18
N ASP A 760 -4.57 16.05 -7.75
CA ASP A 760 -3.23 15.85 -7.18
C ASP A 760 -3.19 15.80 -5.64
N ASN A 761 -4.36 15.78 -4.98
CA ASN A 761 -4.52 15.68 -3.53
C ASN A 761 -3.89 16.85 -2.73
N LEU A 762 -3.67 18.00 -3.37
CA LEU A 762 -3.09 19.20 -2.76
C LEU A 762 -4.14 20.10 -2.08
N ILE A 763 -5.35 20.15 -2.64
CA ILE A 763 -6.44 21.04 -2.22
C ILE A 763 -7.38 20.31 -1.25
N LEU A 764 -7.83 21.00 -0.19
CA LEU A 764 -8.87 20.48 0.69
C LEU A 764 -10.22 20.55 -0.04
N ASP A 765 -10.94 19.43 -0.11
CA ASP A 765 -12.28 19.37 -0.71
C ASP A 765 -13.29 20.10 0.19
N GLY A 766 -13.39 21.42 0.04
CA GLY A 766 -14.27 22.30 0.81
C GLY A 766 -15.75 22.04 0.53
N ILE A 767 -16.56 21.92 1.59
CA ILE A 767 -18.02 21.80 1.44
C ILE A 767 -18.63 23.08 0.84
N THR A 768 -18.15 24.26 1.25
CA THR A 768 -18.54 25.53 0.63
C THR A 768 -18.09 25.62 -0.82
N ARG A 769 -16.84 25.20 -1.13
CA ARG A 769 -16.31 25.12 -2.51
C ARG A 769 -17.22 24.28 -3.41
N ARG A 770 -17.53 23.06 -2.97
CA ARG A 770 -18.42 22.13 -3.68
C ARG A 770 -19.79 22.76 -3.93
N SER A 771 -20.36 23.39 -2.90
CA SER A 771 -21.68 24.04 -3.00
C SER A 771 -21.66 25.21 -3.99
N CYS A 772 -20.60 26.02 -4.01
CA CYS A 772 -20.44 27.09 -5.01
C CYS A 772 -20.33 26.53 -6.44
N LEU A 773 -19.57 25.45 -6.65
CA LEU A 773 -19.44 24.83 -7.97
C LEU A 773 -20.75 24.20 -8.47
N GLU A 774 -21.49 23.52 -7.58
CA GLU A 774 -22.80 22.93 -7.88
C GLU A 774 -23.80 24.05 -8.25
N LEU A 775 -23.90 25.12 -7.43
CA LEU A 775 -24.77 26.26 -7.71
C LEU A 775 -24.37 27.05 -8.95
N ALA A 776 -23.07 27.19 -9.23
CA ALA A 776 -22.60 27.87 -10.43
C ALA A 776 -23.03 27.12 -11.69
N LYS A 777 -22.88 25.79 -11.71
CA LYS A 777 -23.30 24.94 -12.82
C LYS A 777 -24.82 24.96 -13.00
N GLU A 778 -25.56 24.90 -11.90
CA GLU A 778 -27.03 24.88 -11.90
C GLU A 778 -27.65 26.22 -12.32
N ARG A 779 -27.18 27.33 -11.75
CA ARG A 779 -27.86 28.64 -11.85
C ARG A 779 -27.17 29.63 -12.78
N LEU A 780 -25.91 29.40 -13.13
CA LEU A 780 -25.09 30.30 -13.95
C LEU A 780 -24.46 29.58 -15.14
N GLY A 781 -24.84 28.34 -15.46
CA GLY A 781 -24.22 27.56 -16.54
C GLY A 781 -24.27 28.21 -17.92
N ASP A 782 -25.30 29.00 -18.19
CA ASP A 782 -25.44 29.77 -19.44
C ASP A 782 -24.61 31.07 -19.45
N GLU A 783 -24.20 31.57 -18.28
CA GLU A 783 -23.47 32.83 -18.11
C GLU A 783 -21.97 32.63 -17.85
N LEU A 784 -21.61 31.59 -17.10
CA LEU A 784 -20.27 31.29 -16.60
C LEU A 784 -19.84 29.88 -16.99
N VAL A 785 -18.66 29.79 -17.62
CA VAL A 785 -17.95 28.51 -17.73
C VAL A 785 -17.35 28.16 -16.37
N VAL A 786 -17.70 27.00 -15.82
CA VAL A 786 -17.16 26.53 -14.53
C VAL A 786 -15.99 25.58 -14.76
N THR A 787 -14.79 26.01 -14.38
CA THR A 787 -13.55 25.28 -14.66
C THR A 787 -12.80 24.92 -13.38
N GLU A 788 -12.46 23.65 -13.23
CA GLU A 788 -11.54 23.14 -12.21
C GLU A 788 -10.21 22.80 -12.90
N ARG A 789 -9.22 23.69 -12.84
CA ARG A 789 -7.89 23.48 -13.44
C ARG A 789 -6.82 24.21 -12.65
N LYS A 790 -5.57 23.80 -12.85
CA LYS A 790 -4.41 24.55 -12.34
C LYS A 790 -4.35 25.90 -13.06
N PHE A 791 -4.09 26.95 -12.28
CA PHE A 791 -3.84 28.29 -12.80
C PHE A 791 -2.82 28.99 -11.91
N THR A 792 -2.01 29.85 -12.51
CA THR A 792 -0.85 30.47 -11.85
C THR A 792 -1.16 31.89 -11.37
N ILE A 793 -0.37 32.37 -10.40
CA ILE A 793 -0.39 33.79 -10.01
C ILE A 793 -0.03 34.69 -11.20
N GLY A 794 0.79 34.20 -12.14
CA GLY A 794 1.10 34.89 -13.39
C GLY A 794 -0.15 35.12 -14.25
N GLU A 795 -1.00 34.10 -14.41
CA GLU A 795 -2.29 34.25 -15.12
C GLU A 795 -3.21 35.26 -14.42
N VAL A 796 -3.24 35.27 -13.09
CA VAL A 796 -4.03 36.25 -12.31
C VAL A 796 -3.49 37.66 -12.54
N MET A 797 -2.16 37.85 -12.51
CA MET A 797 -1.53 39.15 -12.78
C MET A 797 -1.78 39.63 -14.21
N GLU A 798 -1.66 38.75 -15.20
CA GLU A 798 -1.96 39.05 -16.61
C GLU A 798 -3.43 39.46 -16.77
N ALA A 799 -4.36 38.69 -16.18
CA ALA A 799 -5.79 39.03 -16.23
C ALA A 799 -6.11 40.36 -15.55
N ALA A 800 -5.41 40.71 -14.47
CA ALA A 800 -5.58 42.00 -13.80
C ALA A 800 -5.06 43.15 -14.66
N ALA A 801 -3.87 43.00 -15.25
CA ALA A 801 -3.25 44.01 -16.12
C ALA A 801 -4.10 44.27 -17.38
N GLU A 802 -4.77 43.25 -17.89
CA GLU A 802 -5.67 43.34 -19.05
C GLU A 802 -7.11 43.75 -18.68
N GLY A 803 -7.40 44.05 -17.40
CA GLY A 803 -8.75 44.42 -16.94
C GLY A 803 -9.79 43.31 -17.10
N ARG A 804 -9.37 42.04 -17.12
CA ARG A 804 -10.23 40.86 -17.32
C ARG A 804 -10.76 40.25 -16.04
N ILE A 805 -10.18 40.54 -14.87
CA ILE A 805 -10.72 40.05 -13.60
C ILE A 805 -12.05 40.74 -13.31
N ILE A 806 -13.07 39.96 -13.02
CA ILE A 806 -14.41 40.44 -12.67
C ILE A 806 -14.57 40.44 -11.16
N GLU A 807 -14.33 39.31 -10.50
CA GLU A 807 -14.44 39.15 -9.04
C GLU A 807 -13.50 38.05 -8.54
N SER A 808 -13.20 38.03 -7.24
CA SER A 808 -12.54 36.89 -6.59
C SER A 808 -13.06 36.73 -5.17
N PHE A 809 -13.14 35.49 -4.69
CA PHE A 809 -13.61 35.19 -3.35
C PHE A 809 -12.94 33.95 -2.77
N ALA A 810 -12.95 33.88 -1.44
CA ALA A 810 -12.59 32.68 -0.70
C ALA A 810 -13.85 31.99 -0.17
N ALA A 811 -13.87 30.66 -0.22
CA ALA A 811 -14.99 29.83 0.22
C ALA A 811 -14.56 28.81 1.29
N GLY A 812 -15.16 28.87 2.48
CA GLY A 812 -14.91 27.90 3.56
C GLY A 812 -15.71 28.22 4.83
N THR A 813 -16.03 27.24 5.67
CA THR A 813 -16.99 27.38 6.78
C THR A 813 -16.75 28.59 7.69
N ALA A 814 -15.49 28.88 8.07
CA ALA A 814 -15.18 29.97 8.99
C ALA A 814 -15.56 31.35 8.40
N TRP A 815 -14.98 31.68 7.25
CA TRP A 815 -15.17 32.95 6.53
C TRP A 815 -16.37 32.93 5.55
N PHE A 816 -17.12 31.82 5.54
CA PHE A 816 -18.21 31.53 4.61
C PHE A 816 -17.82 31.83 3.15
N ILE A 817 -18.40 32.88 2.54
CA ILE A 817 -18.00 33.44 1.25
C ILE A 817 -17.55 34.87 1.50
N THR A 818 -16.27 35.13 1.27
CA THR A 818 -15.66 36.45 1.50
C THR A 818 -14.99 36.95 0.24
N ALA A 819 -15.33 38.17 -0.19
CA ALA A 819 -14.72 38.82 -1.33
C ALA A 819 -13.23 39.11 -1.08
N ILE A 820 -12.42 38.96 -2.13
CA ILE A 820 -11.00 39.37 -2.14
C ILE A 820 -10.91 40.72 -2.82
N SER A 821 -10.32 41.71 -2.16
CA SER A 821 -10.12 43.06 -2.69
C SER A 821 -8.70 43.28 -3.23
N THR A 822 -7.71 42.61 -2.65
CA THR A 822 -6.31 42.76 -3.06
C THR A 822 -5.55 41.45 -2.89
N ILE A 823 -4.68 41.14 -3.85
CA ILE A 823 -3.66 40.09 -3.72
C ILE A 823 -2.30 40.75 -3.94
N GLN A 824 -1.41 40.72 -2.96
CA GLN A 824 -0.04 41.19 -3.15
C GLN A 824 0.88 40.02 -3.49
N HIS A 825 1.57 40.13 -4.62
CA HIS A 825 2.60 39.17 -5.04
C HIS A 825 3.94 39.89 -5.25
N ARG A 826 4.94 39.53 -4.45
CA ARG A 826 6.32 40.05 -4.56
C ARG A 826 6.38 41.59 -4.64
N GLY A 827 5.65 42.25 -3.74
CA GLY A 827 5.56 43.72 -3.65
C GLY A 827 4.65 44.39 -4.70
N LYS A 828 4.01 43.62 -5.60
CA LYS A 828 3.05 44.15 -6.56
C LYS A 828 1.62 43.85 -6.12
N ASP A 829 0.81 44.89 -6.03
CA ASP A 829 -0.60 44.77 -5.68
C ASP A 829 -1.44 44.45 -6.92
N ILE A 830 -2.23 43.39 -6.82
CA ILE A 830 -3.26 42.99 -7.77
C ILE A 830 -4.59 43.45 -7.17
N THR A 831 -5.16 44.51 -7.73
CA THR A 831 -6.46 45.02 -7.29
C THR A 831 -7.57 44.19 -7.92
N ILE A 832 -8.47 43.67 -7.09
CA ILE A 832 -9.63 42.89 -7.54
C ILE A 832 -10.87 43.79 -7.42
N PRO A 833 -11.70 43.90 -8.48
CA PRO A 833 -12.94 44.66 -8.39
C PRO A 833 -13.86 44.08 -7.31
N THR A 834 -14.40 44.98 -6.47
CA THR A 834 -15.37 44.67 -5.41
C THR A 834 -16.57 45.62 -5.55
N GLY A 835 -17.65 45.35 -4.80
CA GLY A 835 -18.78 46.26 -4.70
C GLY A 835 -18.43 47.53 -3.91
N PRO A 836 -19.39 48.48 -3.77
CA PRO A 836 -19.20 49.69 -2.96
C PRO A 836 -18.64 49.36 -1.57
N ASP A 837 -17.68 50.16 -1.10
CA ASP A 837 -17.02 50.01 0.22
C ASP A 837 -16.34 48.63 0.46
N GLY A 838 -15.96 47.93 -0.62
CA GLY A 838 -15.32 46.61 -0.57
C GLY A 838 -16.28 45.46 -0.25
N THR A 839 -17.58 45.68 -0.42
CA THR A 839 -18.60 44.64 -0.29
C THR A 839 -18.49 43.59 -1.41
N PRO A 840 -19.06 42.38 -1.22
CA PRO A 840 -19.13 41.40 -2.30
C PRO A 840 -19.81 41.97 -3.55
N ALA A 841 -19.15 41.83 -4.71
CA ALA A 841 -19.72 42.20 -6.00
C ALA A 841 -20.81 41.20 -6.45
N HIS A 842 -21.26 41.28 -7.71
CA HIS A 842 -22.45 40.59 -8.22
C HIS A 842 -22.48 39.06 -7.95
N TYR A 843 -21.46 38.31 -8.39
CA TYR A 843 -21.45 36.86 -8.27
C TYR A 843 -21.16 36.40 -6.84
N THR A 844 -20.22 37.06 -6.17
CA THR A 844 -19.87 36.76 -4.78
C THR A 844 -21.08 36.99 -3.87
N SER A 845 -21.85 38.06 -4.12
CA SER A 845 -23.14 38.32 -3.45
C SER A 845 -24.17 37.23 -3.75
N LYS A 846 -24.32 36.81 -5.02
CA LYS A 846 -25.24 35.70 -5.38
C LYS A 846 -24.94 34.42 -4.62
N PHE A 847 -23.68 33.96 -4.59
CA PHE A 847 -23.33 32.75 -3.85
C PHE A 847 -23.58 32.91 -2.34
N LYS A 848 -23.24 34.08 -1.78
CA LYS A 848 -23.47 34.38 -0.36
C LYS A 848 -24.96 34.39 -0.02
N GLN A 849 -25.79 34.99 -0.89
CA GLN A 849 -27.24 35.04 -0.76
C GLN A 849 -27.86 33.65 -0.87
N TRP A 850 -27.59 32.89 -1.93
CA TRP A 850 -28.22 31.58 -2.14
C TRP A 850 -27.93 30.60 -1.02
N LEU A 851 -26.68 30.51 -0.58
CA LEU A 851 -26.33 29.67 0.55
C LEU A 851 -26.92 30.23 1.86
N GLY A 852 -26.96 31.55 2.03
CA GLY A 852 -27.60 32.20 3.18
C GLY A 852 -29.09 31.92 3.27
N GLU A 853 -29.82 31.96 2.15
CA GLU A 853 -31.25 31.66 2.07
C GLU A 853 -31.55 30.20 2.44
N MET A 854 -30.67 29.25 2.08
CA MET A 854 -30.80 27.86 2.52
C MET A 854 -30.58 27.72 4.02
N MET A 855 -29.55 28.38 4.57
CA MET A 855 -29.15 28.20 5.97
C MET A 855 -30.00 28.99 6.96
N TYR A 856 -30.52 30.15 6.56
CA TYR A 856 -31.29 31.06 7.40
C TYR A 856 -32.72 31.30 6.92
N GLY A 857 -32.98 31.16 5.62
CA GLY A 857 -34.30 31.44 5.05
C GLY A 857 -35.30 30.29 5.26
N PRO A 858 -36.57 30.52 4.89
CA PRO A 858 -37.62 29.51 4.97
C PRO A 858 -37.55 28.46 3.84
N VAL A 859 -36.52 28.52 2.98
CA VAL A 859 -36.36 27.65 1.81
C VAL A 859 -35.98 26.25 2.26
N GLU A 860 -36.82 25.26 1.95
CA GLU A 860 -36.46 23.85 2.11
C GLU A 860 -35.46 23.46 1.02
N HIS A 861 -34.35 22.84 1.43
CA HIS A 861 -33.31 22.36 0.53
C HIS A 861 -32.72 21.07 1.07
N GLU A 862 -32.43 20.10 0.18
CA GLU A 862 -31.84 18.80 0.55
C GLU A 862 -30.49 18.90 1.27
N TRP A 863 -29.80 20.04 1.13
CA TRP A 863 -28.52 20.31 1.80
C TRP A 863 -28.68 20.75 3.26
N VAL A 864 -29.90 20.99 3.71
CA VAL A 864 -30.21 21.57 5.01
C VAL A 864 -31.00 20.58 5.83
N LYS A 865 -30.45 20.21 6.99
CA LYS A 865 -31.12 19.36 7.97
C LYS A 865 -31.65 20.21 9.10
N VAL A 866 -32.96 20.20 9.32
CA VAL A 866 -33.59 20.84 10.47
C VAL A 866 -33.35 19.98 11.72
N VAL A 867 -32.88 20.60 12.80
CA VAL A 867 -32.66 19.93 14.09
C VAL A 867 -33.90 20.14 14.96
N SER A 868 -34.53 19.04 15.38
CA SER A 868 -35.67 19.09 16.30
C SER A 868 -35.19 19.53 17.69
N GLU A 869 -35.74 20.63 18.17
CA GLU A 869 -35.62 21.06 19.56
C GLU A 869 -36.57 20.21 20.41
N LYS A 870 -36.16 19.80 21.61
CA LYS A 870 -37.13 19.27 22.58
C LYS A 870 -38.07 20.42 22.91
N GLU A 871 -39.36 20.29 22.60
CA GLU A 871 -40.34 21.25 23.09
C GLU A 871 -40.27 21.28 24.61
N ASP A 872 -40.14 22.48 25.18
CA ASP A 872 -40.25 22.68 26.61
C ASP A 872 -41.63 22.15 27.04
N THR A 873 -41.65 20.93 27.59
CA THR A 873 -42.76 20.51 28.44
C THR A 873 -42.66 21.37 29.68
N ASN A 874 -43.35 22.53 29.64
CA ASN A 874 -43.65 23.36 30.79
C ASN A 874 -44.17 22.53 31.96
#